data_AF-A0A293M3K7-F1
#
_entry.id   AF-A0A293M3K7-F1
#
_cell.length_a   1.000
_cell.length_b   1.000
_cell.length_c   1.000
_cell.angle_alpha   90.00
_cell.angle_beta   90.00
_cell.angle_gamma   90.00
#
_symmetry.space_group_name_H-M   'P 1'
#
loop_
_entity.id
_entity.type
_entity.pdbx_description
1 polymer ?
#
loop_
_entity_poly.entity_id
_entity_poly.type
_entity_poly.pdbx_seq_one_letter_code
_entity_poly.pdbx_strand_id
1 'polypeptide(L)'
;MVNHLVRAKHKEVTLHRDGPLGETVLECYSCACRNVFLLGFIPAKADSVVVLLCRHPCAAQSSLKETSWDPDQWKPLIQDRSFLPWLVRVPQERDQLRARQVSAQQMSRLEELWKDNLDASFQDLDKPGVDEEPQQVLLRYEDGYQYQNIFGPLVKMEADYDKKLKESQTQDNIEVRWDIGLNKKMIAYFTIAKSDTGNMRLMHGDELRLRYLGELHKPWSGVGHVIKIPDNYSEEVGIEMKTNLGVPSECTSHFVVDFVWKSTSFDRMQAALRKFAVDESSVSAYIYHRLLGHEVEDVVIRCALPKHFSAPHLPELNRSQVYAVKHSLQRPLSLIQGPPGTGKTVTSATIVYHLVKQQNGPVLVCAPSNIAVDQLTEKIHQTSLKVVRLCAKSREAINSPVSFLALHNQIRNMEGHSELHKLQQLKDETGELSSSDEKRYRMLKKTCEKELLEAADVICCTCVGAGDPRLARFKFHSILIDESMQATEPECMVPVVLGAKQLILVGDHCQLGPVVMCKKAARAGLSQSLFERLVVLGIRPLRLEVQYRMHPQLSKFPSNFFYEGSLQNGVFADERRMHGVDFPWPQPDKPMLFYACQGQEEIAGSGTSYLNRTEAALVEKIATRFLKSSVKPEQIGVITPYEGQRAYLVQHMQYQGSLHAKLYQDIEVASVDAFQGREKDLIVMSCVRSNEHQGIGFLNDPRRLNVALTRARYGIIIVGNPKVLSKQPLWNHLLTFYKENKVLVEGPLNNLKESVIQFSKPRKLINTVNPGGHFMHTTMFDAREAMIPGSVYDRSSHLNGNAAWPVMKETYPDAAFLSRAHDPLSYIGPEQRSQGPMANLPVPIGMFMNMAHIPPRFYNQHQQALQARQRNRVGNGGRRPAGSKPSRFGRGTQNGQTLLSQPGFNSQASQEASGFSQPLSGALSQMSQGAGCLSQLSQESSSYLAEELRSQAEGMLSQDSTYQGDRHYLSCLAPAPFSQPY
;
A
#
# COMPACT_ATOMS: atom_id res chain seq x y z
N MET A 1 -16.25 21.41 13.26
CA MET A 1 -16.83 20.62 12.15
C MET A 1 -15.74 19.88 11.38
N VAL A 2 -15.12 20.42 10.31
CA VAL A 2 -14.27 19.63 9.38
C VAL A 2 -13.15 18.83 10.06
N ASN A 3 -12.41 19.39 11.03
CA ASN A 3 -11.39 18.63 11.79
C ASN A 3 -11.95 17.39 12.53
N HIS A 4 -13.19 17.46 13.02
CA HIS A 4 -13.88 16.33 13.64
C HIS A 4 -14.33 15.31 12.60
N LEU A 5 -14.98 15.75 11.51
CA LEU A 5 -15.40 14.88 10.40
C LEU A 5 -14.24 14.03 9.86
N VAL A 6 -13.05 14.64 9.71
CA VAL A 6 -11.83 13.96 9.24
C VAL A 6 -11.21 13.01 10.28
N ARG A 7 -11.46 13.21 11.58
CA ARG A 7 -10.88 12.39 12.68
C ARG A 7 -11.78 11.23 13.10
N ALA A 8 -13.06 11.51 13.30
CA ALA A 8 -14.11 10.52 13.55
C ALA A 8 -14.55 9.77 12.27
N LYS A 9 -14.04 10.16 11.09
CA LYS A 9 -14.41 9.62 9.76
C LYS A 9 -15.89 9.84 9.38
N HIS A 10 -16.59 10.76 10.05
CA HIS A 10 -17.99 11.10 9.77
C HIS A 10 -18.12 11.87 8.44
N LYS A 11 -19.16 11.55 7.66
CA LYS A 11 -19.35 12.07 6.28
C LYS A 11 -20.64 12.87 6.08
N GLU A 12 -21.63 12.67 6.93
CA GLU A 12 -22.95 13.31 6.82
C GLU A 12 -23.03 14.52 7.75
N VAL A 13 -23.80 15.54 7.36
CA VAL A 13 -24.06 16.74 8.16
C VAL A 13 -25.50 17.20 7.97
N THR A 14 -26.20 17.39 9.08
CA THR A 14 -27.48 18.10 9.15
C THR A 14 -27.21 19.55 9.56
N LEU A 15 -27.87 20.51 8.90
CA LEU A 15 -27.83 21.92 9.28
C LEU A 15 -28.77 22.19 10.47
N HIS A 16 -28.48 23.25 11.24
CA HIS A 16 -29.30 23.63 12.39
C HIS A 16 -30.66 24.20 11.95
N ARG A 17 -31.72 23.93 12.72
CA ARG A 17 -33.09 24.39 12.49
C ARG A 17 -33.22 25.89 12.20
N ASP A 18 -32.48 26.70 12.96
CA ASP A 18 -32.50 28.16 12.83
C ASP A 18 -31.34 28.68 11.93
N GLY A 19 -30.72 27.79 11.14
CA GLY A 19 -29.69 28.10 10.15
C GLY A 19 -30.24 28.59 8.81
N PRO A 20 -29.38 29.04 7.86
CA PRO A 20 -29.83 29.68 6.62
C PRO A 20 -30.75 28.82 5.74
N LEU A 21 -30.63 27.49 5.81
CA LEU A 21 -31.41 26.52 5.03
C LEU A 21 -32.34 25.65 5.91
N GLY A 22 -32.56 26.04 7.16
CA GLY A 22 -33.28 25.24 8.14
C GLY A 22 -32.61 23.89 8.48
N GLU A 23 -33.38 23.00 9.10
CA GLU A 23 -32.96 21.63 9.42
C GLU A 23 -32.98 20.76 8.16
N THR A 24 -31.84 20.74 7.46
CA THR A 24 -31.66 20.06 6.18
C THR A 24 -30.43 19.16 6.23
N VAL A 25 -30.56 17.89 5.82
CA VAL A 25 -29.42 16.98 5.58
C VAL A 25 -28.77 17.34 4.24
N LEU A 26 -27.44 17.48 4.21
CA LEU A 26 -26.72 17.79 2.98
C LEU A 26 -26.57 16.55 2.10
N GLU A 27 -27.36 16.46 1.01
CA GLU A 27 -27.30 15.36 0.05
C GLU A 27 -27.34 15.80 -1.42
N CYS A 28 -26.90 14.91 -2.31
CA CYS A 28 -26.84 15.13 -3.76
C CYS A 28 -28.24 15.00 -4.40
N TYR A 29 -28.70 16.04 -5.09
CA TYR A 29 -29.99 16.07 -5.80
C TYR A 29 -30.17 14.92 -6.81
N SER A 30 -29.07 14.45 -7.42
CA SER A 30 -29.08 13.41 -8.46
C SER A 30 -29.00 11.98 -7.93
N CYS A 31 -28.55 11.74 -6.69
CA CYS A 31 -28.29 10.37 -6.20
C CYS A 31 -28.39 10.18 -4.67
N ALA A 32 -28.92 11.16 -3.93
CA ALA A 32 -29.07 11.16 -2.47
C ALA A 32 -27.78 10.91 -1.64
N CYS A 33 -26.59 10.95 -2.25
CA CYS A 33 -25.33 10.77 -1.54
C CYS A 33 -25.06 11.93 -0.56
N ARG A 34 -24.86 11.60 0.72
CA ARG A 34 -24.70 12.54 1.85
C ARG A 34 -23.27 12.93 2.20
N ASN A 35 -22.28 12.43 1.45
CA ASN A 35 -20.88 12.65 1.76
C ASN A 35 -20.45 14.08 1.42
N VAL A 36 -20.33 14.94 2.43
CA VAL A 36 -19.99 16.36 2.27
C VAL A 36 -18.64 16.62 1.60
N PHE A 37 -17.72 15.64 1.58
CA PHE A 37 -16.44 15.73 0.87
C PHE A 37 -16.57 15.43 -0.64
N LEU A 38 -17.68 14.83 -1.08
CA LEU A 38 -18.03 14.65 -2.49
C LEU A 38 -18.98 15.71 -3.02
N LEU A 39 -19.70 16.42 -2.14
CA LEU A 39 -20.69 17.43 -2.52
C LEU A 39 -20.05 18.77 -2.92
N GLY A 40 -20.65 19.36 -3.94
CA GLY A 40 -20.44 20.74 -4.34
C GLY A 40 -21.71 21.29 -4.95
N PHE A 41 -21.69 22.58 -5.30
CA PHE A 41 -22.82 23.28 -5.90
C PHE A 41 -22.51 23.72 -7.33
N ILE A 42 -23.54 23.73 -8.18
CA ILE A 42 -23.55 24.46 -9.45
C ILE A 42 -24.57 25.60 -9.33
N PRO A 43 -24.22 26.85 -9.68
CA PRO A 43 -25.19 27.94 -9.77
C PRO A 43 -26.08 27.80 -11.02
N ALA A 44 -27.38 28.00 -10.87
CA ALA A 44 -28.28 28.07 -12.03
C ALA A 44 -28.07 29.38 -12.82
N LYS A 45 -28.30 29.33 -14.15
CA LYS A 45 -28.20 30.52 -15.03
C LYS A 45 -29.36 31.51 -14.87
N ALA A 46 -30.41 31.13 -14.15
CA ALA A 46 -31.52 31.98 -13.75
C ALA A 46 -31.64 31.97 -12.22
N ASP A 47 -31.70 33.17 -11.64
CA ASP A 47 -32.09 33.53 -10.27
C ASP A 47 -31.76 32.55 -9.13
N SER A 48 -30.59 32.75 -8.53
CA SER A 48 -30.28 32.48 -7.11
C SER A 48 -30.31 31.03 -6.59
N VAL A 49 -30.84 30.07 -7.36
CA VAL A 49 -30.89 28.64 -6.99
C VAL A 49 -29.52 27.99 -7.17
N VAL A 50 -29.11 27.19 -6.18
CA VAL A 50 -27.90 26.35 -6.22
C VAL A 50 -28.30 24.88 -6.10
N VAL A 51 -27.73 24.02 -6.96
CA VAL A 51 -28.02 22.58 -6.95
C VAL A 51 -26.85 21.82 -6.37
N LEU A 52 -27.09 21.02 -5.32
CA LEU A 52 -26.07 20.16 -4.72
C LEU A 52 -25.87 18.88 -5.54
N LEU A 53 -24.65 18.67 -6.02
CA LEU A 53 -24.28 17.53 -6.86
C LEU A 53 -22.94 16.93 -6.44
N CYS A 54 -22.85 15.60 -6.48
CA CYS A 54 -21.58 14.90 -6.35
C CYS A 54 -20.61 15.28 -7.46
N ARG A 55 -19.36 15.53 -7.08
CA ARG A 55 -18.17 15.72 -7.94
C ARG A 55 -18.15 14.81 -9.18
N HIS A 56 -18.46 13.53 -8.98
CA HIS A 56 -18.53 12.50 -10.01
C HIS A 56 -19.45 11.37 -9.48
N PRO A 57 -20.25 10.69 -10.32
CA PRO A 57 -20.48 10.98 -11.73
C PRO A 57 -21.36 12.22 -11.96
N CYS A 58 -22.24 12.57 -11.03
CA CYS A 58 -23.34 13.52 -11.22
C CYS A 58 -22.93 14.82 -11.95
N ALA A 59 -22.00 15.60 -11.38
CA ALA A 59 -21.55 16.88 -11.97
C ALA A 59 -20.77 16.74 -13.29
N ALA A 60 -20.46 15.53 -13.75
CA ALA A 60 -19.77 15.25 -15.01
C ALA A 60 -20.67 14.59 -16.07
N GLN A 61 -21.96 14.36 -15.79
CA GLN A 61 -22.88 13.71 -16.72
C GLN A 61 -23.27 14.61 -17.89
N SER A 62 -23.20 14.07 -19.11
CA SER A 62 -23.53 14.77 -20.36
C SER A 62 -24.95 15.36 -20.38
N SER A 63 -25.90 14.69 -19.74
CA SER A 63 -27.31 15.08 -19.64
C SER A 63 -27.54 16.42 -18.96
N LEU A 64 -26.65 16.87 -18.06
CA LEU A 64 -26.80 18.17 -17.39
C LEU A 64 -26.73 19.35 -18.37
N LYS A 65 -26.10 19.16 -19.54
CA LYS A 65 -26.06 20.17 -20.61
C LYS A 65 -27.43 20.41 -21.25
N GLU A 66 -28.33 19.43 -21.21
CA GLU A 66 -29.73 19.58 -21.64
C GLU A 66 -30.55 20.33 -20.57
N THR A 67 -30.16 20.23 -19.30
CA THR A 67 -30.82 20.87 -18.14
C THR A 67 -30.32 22.30 -17.85
N SER A 68 -29.58 22.92 -18.78
CA SER A 68 -28.98 24.27 -18.69
C SER A 68 -27.86 24.49 -17.65
N TRP A 69 -27.49 23.45 -16.88
CA TRP A 69 -26.46 23.55 -15.84
C TRP A 69 -25.05 23.38 -16.44
N ASP A 70 -24.11 24.15 -15.94
CA ASP A 70 -22.75 24.21 -16.46
C ASP A 70 -21.77 23.40 -15.57
N PRO A 71 -21.28 22.24 -16.02
CA PRO A 71 -20.43 21.37 -15.20
C PRO A 71 -19.09 22.02 -14.85
N ASP A 72 -18.59 22.95 -15.67
CA ASP A 72 -17.33 23.66 -15.45
C ASP A 72 -17.44 24.70 -14.32
N GLN A 73 -18.66 24.99 -13.83
CA GLN A 73 -18.92 25.93 -12.73
C GLN A 73 -19.10 25.25 -11.35
N TRP A 74 -18.94 23.93 -11.26
CA TRP A 74 -19.04 23.19 -9.99
C TRP A 74 -17.98 23.66 -8.98
N LYS A 75 -18.40 23.89 -7.72
CA LYS A 75 -17.52 24.29 -6.61
C LYS A 75 -17.80 23.44 -5.35
N PRO A 76 -16.78 22.99 -4.60
CA PRO A 76 -16.96 22.11 -3.45
C PRO A 76 -17.65 22.82 -2.28
N LEU A 77 -18.41 22.09 -1.45
CA LEU A 77 -19.03 22.65 -0.23
C LEU A 77 -18.02 22.91 0.90
N ILE A 78 -16.85 22.28 0.84
CA ILE A 78 -15.74 22.48 1.77
C ILE A 78 -14.59 23.12 1.01
N GLN A 79 -14.16 24.30 1.46
CA GLN A 79 -13.02 25.04 0.93
C GLN A 79 -12.11 25.44 2.11
N ASP A 80 -10.78 25.37 1.95
CA ASP A 80 -9.81 25.78 2.98
C ASP A 80 -10.05 25.17 4.39
N ARG A 81 -10.59 23.94 4.41
CA ARG A 81 -10.99 23.17 5.61
C ARG A 81 -12.14 23.78 6.43
N SER A 82 -12.92 24.67 5.85
CA SER A 82 -14.20 25.15 6.38
C SER A 82 -15.34 24.84 5.41
N PHE A 83 -16.60 24.94 5.89
CA PHE A 83 -17.76 24.99 5.01
C PHE A 83 -17.89 26.40 4.43
N LEU A 84 -18.48 26.53 3.23
CA LEU A 84 -18.71 27.82 2.60
C LEU A 84 -19.48 28.79 3.53
N PRO A 85 -19.07 30.06 3.70
CA PRO A 85 -19.65 30.97 4.69
C PRO A 85 -21.15 31.28 4.55
N TRP A 86 -21.73 31.07 3.36
CA TRP A 86 -23.17 31.21 3.12
C TRP A 86 -23.97 29.98 3.59
N LEU A 87 -23.34 28.80 3.62
CA LEU A 87 -23.93 27.54 4.07
C LEU A 87 -23.81 27.40 5.59
N VAL A 88 -22.63 27.68 6.14
CA VAL A 88 -22.35 27.69 7.58
C VAL A 88 -21.65 29.01 7.92
N ARG A 89 -22.33 29.88 8.67
CA ARG A 89 -21.79 31.18 9.07
C ARG A 89 -20.57 31.02 9.98
N VAL A 90 -19.50 31.75 9.69
CA VAL A 90 -18.33 31.86 10.57
C VAL A 90 -18.68 32.77 11.77
N PRO A 91 -18.47 32.35 13.04
CA PRO A 91 -18.73 33.19 14.21
C PRO A 91 -17.88 34.46 14.22
N GLN A 92 -18.36 35.55 14.84
CA GLN A 92 -17.56 36.78 14.91
C GLN A 92 -16.36 36.61 15.86
N GLU A 93 -15.33 37.42 15.65
CA GLU A 93 -14.06 37.40 16.39
C GLU A 93 -14.26 37.46 17.92
N ARG A 94 -15.19 38.29 18.40
CA ARG A 94 -15.60 38.37 19.81
C ARG A 94 -16.16 37.06 20.37
N ASP A 95 -16.87 36.28 19.55
CA ASP A 95 -17.54 35.04 19.95
C ASP A 95 -16.52 33.89 19.96
N GLN A 96 -15.53 33.93 19.05
CA GLN A 96 -14.37 33.02 19.04
C GLN A 96 -13.43 33.27 20.23
N LEU A 97 -13.23 34.53 20.64
CA LEU A 97 -12.46 34.89 21.84
C LEU A 97 -13.18 34.46 23.14
N ARG A 98 -14.52 34.52 23.17
CA ARG A 98 -15.34 34.05 24.30
C ARG A 98 -15.42 32.51 24.40
N ALA A 99 -15.14 31.78 23.32
CA ALA A 99 -15.11 30.32 23.33
C ALA A 99 -13.93 29.78 24.17
N ARG A 100 -14.04 28.52 24.61
CA ARG A 100 -12.92 27.81 25.26
C ARG A 100 -11.77 27.74 24.26
N GLN A 101 -10.62 28.29 24.63
CA GLN A 101 -9.40 28.19 23.83
C GLN A 101 -8.86 26.75 23.96
N VAL A 102 -8.90 26.01 22.86
CA VAL A 102 -8.48 24.59 22.79
C VAL A 102 -7.38 24.46 21.76
N SER A 103 -6.21 23.97 22.19
CA SER A 103 -5.09 23.70 21.28
C SER A 103 -5.41 22.53 20.33
N ALA A 104 -4.76 22.50 19.17
CA ALA A 104 -4.88 21.36 18.25
C ALA A 104 -4.34 20.05 18.85
N GLN A 105 -3.47 20.12 19.87
CA GLN A 105 -3.02 18.95 20.63
C GLN A 105 -4.13 18.42 21.55
N GLN A 106 -4.81 19.29 22.31
CA GLN A 106 -5.97 18.91 23.13
C GLN A 106 -7.12 18.37 22.28
N MET A 107 -7.44 19.00 21.14
CA MET A 107 -8.39 18.42 20.16
C MET A 107 -7.92 17.05 19.67
N SER A 108 -6.61 16.84 19.46
CA SER A 108 -6.10 15.57 18.98
C SER A 108 -6.21 14.45 20.01
N ARG A 109 -5.94 14.74 21.29
CA ARG A 109 -6.08 13.76 22.38
C ARG A 109 -7.55 13.48 22.71
N LEU A 110 -8.44 14.48 22.67
CA LEU A 110 -9.87 14.26 22.95
C LEU A 110 -10.54 13.40 21.86
N GLU A 111 -10.21 13.65 20.59
CA GLU A 111 -10.61 12.79 19.45
C GLU A 111 -9.92 11.40 19.48
N GLU A 112 -8.95 11.17 20.38
CA GLU A 112 -8.38 9.85 20.67
C GLU A 112 -9.16 9.17 21.80
N LEU A 113 -9.46 9.87 22.90
CA LEU A 113 -10.29 9.36 24.00
C LEU A 113 -11.72 9.02 23.55
N TRP A 114 -12.34 9.83 22.68
CA TRP A 114 -13.69 9.57 22.16
C TRP A 114 -13.83 8.26 21.36
N LYS A 115 -12.74 7.57 21.03
CA LYS A 115 -12.76 6.23 20.42
C LYS A 115 -13.08 5.12 21.43
N ASP A 116 -12.90 5.39 22.72
CA ASP A 116 -12.96 4.42 23.82
C ASP A 116 -13.90 4.88 24.96
N ASN A 117 -14.13 6.19 25.08
CA ASN A 117 -15.12 6.81 25.98
C ASN A 117 -15.75 8.04 25.30
N LEU A 118 -17.00 7.92 24.84
CA LEU A 118 -17.73 9.00 24.15
C LEU A 118 -18.02 10.21 25.06
N ASP A 119 -18.19 9.99 26.36
CA ASP A 119 -18.47 11.03 27.35
C ASP A 119 -17.19 11.74 27.86
N ALA A 120 -16.01 11.38 27.32
CA ALA A 120 -14.75 12.00 27.69
C ALA A 120 -14.75 13.51 27.44
N SER A 121 -14.14 14.24 28.37
CA SER A 121 -14.01 15.69 28.33
C SER A 121 -12.54 16.13 28.25
N PHE A 122 -12.32 17.42 28.05
CA PHE A 122 -10.97 18.00 28.17
C PHE A 122 -10.36 17.92 29.57
N GLN A 123 -11.10 17.54 30.62
CA GLN A 123 -10.56 17.31 31.98
C GLN A 123 -10.00 15.89 32.14
N ASP A 124 -10.48 14.93 31.34
CA ASP A 124 -10.01 13.54 31.37
C ASP A 124 -8.61 13.37 30.75
N LEU A 125 -8.15 14.40 30.03
CA LEU A 125 -6.80 14.50 29.45
C LEU A 125 -5.69 14.62 30.51
N ASP A 126 -6.03 15.04 31.73
CA ASP A 126 -5.08 15.34 32.80
C ASP A 126 -5.02 14.22 33.86
N LYS A 127 -5.67 13.07 33.61
CA LYS A 127 -5.70 11.92 34.52
C LYS A 127 -4.41 11.07 34.42
N PRO A 128 -3.80 10.65 35.55
CA PRO A 128 -2.61 9.79 35.52
C PRO A 128 -2.92 8.40 34.92
N GLY A 129 -1.92 7.79 34.29
CA GLY A 129 -2.03 6.49 33.61
C GLY A 129 -2.56 6.54 32.16
N VAL A 130 -3.03 7.69 31.67
CA VAL A 130 -3.59 7.83 30.31
C VAL A 130 -2.50 7.94 29.22
N ASP A 131 -1.28 8.35 29.57
CA ASP A 131 -0.25 8.72 28.58
C ASP A 131 1.18 8.32 29.00
N GLU A 132 1.39 7.08 29.46
CA GLU A 132 2.76 6.51 29.52
C GLU A 132 3.32 6.37 28.10
N GLU A 133 4.40 7.09 27.80
CA GLU A 133 5.15 6.92 26.54
C GLU A 133 6.07 5.69 26.65
N PRO A 134 6.13 4.83 25.63
CA PRO A 134 6.96 3.62 25.67
C PRO A 134 8.46 3.97 25.62
N GLN A 135 9.29 3.11 26.22
CA GLN A 135 10.74 3.23 26.20
C GLN A 135 11.27 3.30 24.75
N GLN A 136 12.21 4.22 24.51
CA GLN A 136 12.78 4.44 23.18
C GLN A 136 13.80 3.36 22.81
N VAL A 137 13.88 3.05 21.51
CA VAL A 137 14.93 2.22 20.90
C VAL A 137 16.31 2.83 21.22
N LEU A 138 17.23 1.97 21.67
CA LEU A 138 18.58 2.35 22.03
C LEU A 138 19.55 2.01 20.89
N LEU A 139 20.70 2.69 20.84
CA LEU A 139 21.78 2.27 19.93
C LEU A 139 22.46 1.00 20.43
N ARG A 140 22.76 0.95 21.73
CA ARG A 140 23.40 -0.18 22.42
C ARG A 140 22.45 -0.79 23.45
N TYR A 141 22.61 -2.08 23.70
CA TYR A 141 21.80 -2.90 24.59
C TYR A 141 22.70 -3.82 25.41
N GLU A 142 22.40 -4.01 26.70
CA GLU A 142 23.16 -4.89 27.60
C GLU A 142 23.06 -6.37 27.19
N ASP A 143 21.86 -6.84 26.87
CA ASP A 143 21.60 -8.22 26.47
C ASP A 143 20.35 -8.35 25.57
N GLY A 144 20.08 -9.59 25.14
CA GLY A 144 18.88 -9.92 24.37
C GLY A 144 17.56 -9.71 25.13
N TYR A 145 17.56 -9.73 26.48
CA TYR A 145 16.36 -9.49 27.29
C TYR A 145 15.99 -8.00 27.32
N GLN A 146 16.93 -7.09 27.53
CA GLN A 146 16.73 -5.65 27.43
C GLN A 146 16.26 -5.27 26.01
N TYR A 147 16.87 -5.86 24.99
CA TYR A 147 16.47 -5.72 23.59
C TYR A 147 15.02 -6.19 23.35
N GLN A 148 14.64 -7.37 23.86
CA GLN A 148 13.27 -7.90 23.81
C GLN A 148 12.29 -7.00 24.58
N ASN A 149 12.67 -6.49 25.75
CA ASN A 149 11.82 -5.69 26.62
C ASN A 149 11.53 -4.29 26.04
N ILE A 150 12.40 -3.77 25.18
CA ILE A 150 12.16 -2.51 24.45
C ILE A 150 11.35 -2.77 23.17
N PHE A 151 11.76 -3.71 22.31
CA PHE A 151 11.05 -3.94 21.04
C PHE A 151 9.70 -4.67 21.21
N GLY A 152 9.54 -5.52 22.22
CA GLY A 152 8.32 -6.30 22.47
C GLY A 152 7.06 -5.43 22.67
N PRO A 153 7.08 -4.45 23.60
CA PRO A 153 5.98 -3.49 23.76
C PRO A 153 5.68 -2.69 22.49
N LEU A 154 6.71 -2.28 21.73
CA LEU A 154 6.53 -1.54 20.47
C LEU A 154 5.82 -2.38 19.40
N VAL A 155 6.24 -3.64 19.22
CA VAL A 155 5.57 -4.59 18.31
C VAL A 155 4.14 -4.89 18.75
N LYS A 156 3.88 -5.00 20.06
CA LYS A 156 2.51 -5.15 20.59
C LYS A 156 1.66 -3.90 20.29
N MET A 157 2.20 -2.71 20.53
CA MET A 157 1.50 -1.45 20.31
C MET A 157 1.15 -1.20 18.84
N GLU A 158 1.99 -1.66 17.89
CA GLU A 158 1.65 -1.68 16.47
C GLU A 158 0.59 -2.75 16.14
N ALA A 159 0.69 -3.95 16.73
CA ALA A 159 -0.28 -5.03 16.54
C ALA A 159 -1.70 -4.65 17.00
N ASP A 160 -1.82 -4.09 18.21
CA ASP A 160 -3.09 -3.65 18.78
C ASP A 160 -3.70 -2.48 17.96
N TYR A 161 -2.85 -1.60 17.41
CA TYR A 161 -3.27 -0.50 16.54
C TYR A 161 -3.74 -0.98 15.16
N ASP A 162 -3.00 -1.89 14.50
CA ASP A 162 -3.41 -2.52 13.24
C ASP A 162 -4.72 -3.29 13.43
N LYS A 163 -4.84 -4.09 14.51
CA LYS A 163 -6.07 -4.80 14.87
C LYS A 163 -7.27 -3.85 14.95
N LYS A 164 -7.18 -2.80 15.78
CA LYS A 164 -8.25 -1.78 15.93
C LYS A 164 -8.54 -1.06 14.61
N LEU A 165 -7.52 -0.84 13.77
CA LEU A 165 -7.69 -0.25 12.43
C LEU A 165 -8.39 -1.20 11.45
N LYS A 166 -8.19 -2.52 11.52
CA LYS A 166 -8.90 -3.49 10.66
C LYS A 166 -10.33 -3.73 11.11
N GLU A 167 -10.54 -3.94 12.41
CA GLU A 167 -11.86 -4.22 12.99
C GLU A 167 -12.80 -3.00 12.86
N SER A 168 -12.26 -1.77 12.87
CA SER A 168 -13.03 -0.53 12.57
C SER A 168 -13.37 -0.31 11.09
N GLN A 169 -13.19 -1.30 10.20
CA GLN A 169 -13.49 -1.18 8.76
C GLN A 169 -14.61 -2.11 8.27
N THR A 170 -15.36 -2.77 9.16
CA THR A 170 -16.60 -3.48 8.78
C THR A 170 -17.50 -2.60 7.91
N GLN A 171 -18.04 -3.17 6.83
CA GLN A 171 -18.97 -2.49 5.91
C GLN A 171 -20.32 -3.20 5.89
N ASP A 172 -21.39 -2.47 6.19
CA ASP A 172 -22.76 -2.98 6.21
C ASP A 172 -23.51 -2.75 4.88
N ASN A 173 -24.63 -3.46 4.70
CA ASN A 173 -25.51 -3.39 3.53
C ASN A 173 -24.79 -3.57 2.18
N ILE A 174 -23.82 -4.50 2.15
CA ILE A 174 -23.10 -4.89 0.94
C ILE A 174 -24.01 -5.70 0.02
N GLU A 175 -23.99 -5.36 -1.26
CA GLU A 175 -24.55 -6.17 -2.35
C GLU A 175 -23.51 -7.20 -2.83
N VAL A 176 -23.94 -8.45 -2.98
CA VAL A 176 -23.11 -9.60 -3.35
C VAL A 176 -23.62 -10.25 -4.63
N ARG A 177 -22.73 -10.38 -5.61
CA ARG A 177 -22.89 -11.18 -6.82
C ARG A 177 -22.16 -12.51 -6.62
N TRP A 178 -22.91 -13.59 -6.51
CA TRP A 178 -22.36 -14.96 -6.44
C TRP A 178 -21.90 -15.46 -7.81
N ASP A 179 -20.90 -16.34 -7.79
CA ASP A 179 -20.29 -16.97 -8.96
C ASP A 179 -19.67 -18.33 -8.56
N ILE A 180 -19.31 -19.17 -9.53
CA ILE A 180 -18.68 -20.47 -9.28
C ILE A 180 -17.34 -20.53 -10.02
N GLY A 181 -16.26 -20.68 -9.27
CA GLY A 181 -14.91 -20.80 -9.84
C GLY A 181 -14.72 -22.09 -10.63
N LEU A 182 -13.72 -22.11 -11.53
CA LEU A 182 -13.34 -23.32 -12.28
C LEU A 182 -12.94 -24.50 -11.38
N ASN A 183 -12.57 -24.22 -10.12
CA ASN A 183 -12.30 -25.17 -9.05
C ASN A 183 -13.57 -25.57 -8.25
N LYS A 184 -14.76 -25.33 -8.79
CA LYS A 184 -16.09 -25.61 -8.19
C LYS A 184 -16.38 -24.89 -6.86
N LYS A 185 -15.59 -23.90 -6.44
CA LYS A 185 -15.84 -23.13 -5.22
C LYS A 185 -16.77 -21.94 -5.45
N MET A 186 -17.57 -21.63 -4.44
CA MET A 186 -18.37 -20.40 -4.40
C MET A 186 -17.45 -19.18 -4.31
N ILE A 187 -17.69 -18.20 -5.17
CA ILE A 187 -17.04 -16.89 -5.16
C ILE A 187 -18.10 -15.83 -4.87
N ALA A 188 -17.81 -14.92 -3.94
CA ALA A 188 -18.59 -13.71 -3.72
C ALA A 188 -17.84 -12.52 -4.32
N TYR A 189 -18.48 -11.82 -5.26
CA TYR A 189 -18.03 -10.51 -5.73
C TYR A 189 -18.89 -9.41 -5.13
N PHE A 190 -18.25 -8.34 -4.64
CA PHE A 190 -18.94 -7.19 -4.05
C PHE A 190 -18.07 -5.93 -4.15
N THR A 191 -18.68 -4.75 -4.14
CA THR A 191 -17.93 -3.50 -4.10
C THR A 191 -17.76 -3.04 -2.65
N ILE A 192 -16.51 -3.03 -2.15
CA ILE A 192 -16.21 -2.36 -0.87
C ILE A 192 -16.24 -0.85 -1.12
N ALA A 193 -17.06 -0.11 -0.35
CA ALA A 193 -17.02 1.34 -0.35
C ALA A 193 -15.60 1.80 0.05
N LYS A 194 -14.90 2.49 -0.87
CA LYS A 194 -13.47 2.82 -0.77
C LYS A 194 -13.13 3.40 0.61
N SER A 195 -12.48 2.60 1.46
CA SER A 195 -12.25 3.00 2.85
C SER A 195 -11.24 4.14 2.93
N ASP A 196 -11.53 5.11 3.78
CA ASP A 196 -10.88 6.44 3.72
C ASP A 196 -9.40 6.44 4.15
N THR A 197 -8.92 5.31 4.66
CA THR A 197 -7.56 5.13 5.14
C THR A 197 -6.77 4.31 4.14
N GLY A 198 -6.12 4.98 3.18
CA GLY A 198 -5.11 4.42 2.26
C GLY A 198 -3.86 3.81 2.94
N ASN A 199 -3.91 3.66 4.26
CA ASN A 199 -3.01 2.90 5.11
C ASN A 199 -3.20 1.39 4.95
N MET A 200 -4.45 0.91 4.72
CA MET A 200 -4.70 -0.52 4.49
C MET A 200 -4.93 -0.78 3.00
N ARG A 201 -4.05 -1.61 2.42
CA ARG A 201 -4.22 -2.19 1.08
C ARG A 201 -4.72 -3.62 1.24
N LEU A 202 -5.89 -3.92 0.70
CA LEU A 202 -6.35 -5.29 0.55
C LEU A 202 -5.40 -6.03 -0.38
N MET A 203 -4.88 -7.18 0.05
CA MET A 203 -3.98 -8.04 -0.71
C MET A 203 -4.70 -9.32 -1.12
N HIS A 204 -4.33 -9.88 -2.27
CA HIS A 204 -4.70 -11.26 -2.60
C HIS A 204 -4.22 -12.20 -1.48
N GLY A 205 -5.11 -13.07 -1.01
CA GLY A 205 -4.89 -13.97 0.12
C GLY A 205 -5.26 -13.40 1.50
N ASP A 206 -5.65 -12.12 1.61
CA ASP A 206 -6.29 -11.61 2.83
C ASP A 206 -7.60 -12.35 3.11
N GLU A 207 -8.01 -12.45 4.37
CA GLU A 207 -9.28 -13.06 4.75
C GLU A 207 -10.33 -11.99 5.06
N LEU A 208 -11.49 -12.15 4.45
CA LEU A 208 -12.69 -11.36 4.76
C LEU A 208 -13.77 -12.31 5.28
N ARG A 209 -14.51 -11.88 6.29
CA ARG A 209 -15.71 -12.56 6.77
C ARG A 209 -16.91 -11.89 6.13
N LEU A 210 -17.73 -12.70 5.45
CA LEU A 210 -18.99 -12.27 4.87
C LEU A 210 -20.11 -12.80 5.78
N ARG A 211 -20.87 -11.89 6.39
CA ARG A 211 -22.06 -12.21 7.20
C ARG A 211 -23.33 -11.85 6.42
N TYR A 212 -24.38 -12.65 6.56
CA TYR A 212 -25.72 -12.31 6.08
C TYR A 212 -26.61 -11.98 7.27
N LEU A 213 -27.24 -10.79 7.25
CA LEU A 213 -28.11 -10.28 8.32
C LEU A 213 -29.53 -9.93 7.85
N GLY A 214 -29.90 -10.26 6.60
CA GLY A 214 -31.26 -10.06 6.11
C GLY A 214 -32.25 -11.14 6.58
N GLU A 215 -33.51 -11.00 6.18
CA GLU A 215 -34.62 -11.87 6.63
C GLU A 215 -34.88 -13.09 5.72
N LEU A 216 -34.32 -13.12 4.50
CA LEU A 216 -34.66 -14.12 3.47
C LEU A 216 -33.96 -15.47 3.67
N HIS A 217 -32.90 -15.51 4.47
CA HIS A 217 -32.15 -16.71 4.85
C HIS A 217 -31.81 -16.65 6.35
N LYS A 218 -31.44 -17.78 6.96
CA LYS A 218 -30.96 -17.79 8.35
C LYS A 218 -29.67 -16.96 8.49
N PRO A 219 -29.42 -16.31 9.64
CA PRO A 219 -28.15 -15.62 9.88
C PRO A 219 -26.95 -16.52 9.58
N TRP A 220 -26.08 -16.07 8.68
CA TRP A 220 -24.96 -16.86 8.16
C TRP A 220 -23.65 -16.06 8.27
N SER A 221 -22.53 -16.77 8.37
CA SER A 221 -21.19 -16.19 8.46
C SER A 221 -20.16 -17.13 7.82
N GLY A 222 -19.67 -16.78 6.64
CA GLY A 222 -18.58 -17.47 5.96
C GLY A 222 -17.28 -16.66 5.98
N VAL A 223 -16.14 -17.33 5.86
CA VAL A 223 -14.84 -16.67 5.63
C VAL A 223 -14.33 -17.05 4.24
N GLY A 224 -13.93 -16.06 3.46
CA GLY A 224 -13.31 -16.24 2.15
C GLY A 224 -11.91 -15.62 2.08
N HIS A 225 -11.14 -16.03 1.08
CA HIS A 225 -9.84 -15.43 0.76
C HIS A 225 -9.99 -14.51 -0.46
N VAL A 226 -9.38 -13.33 -0.41
CA VAL A 226 -9.37 -12.38 -1.53
C VAL A 226 -8.63 -12.97 -2.72
N ILE A 227 -9.36 -13.22 -3.82
CA ILE A 227 -8.81 -13.66 -5.11
C ILE A 227 -8.76 -12.52 -6.14
N LYS A 228 -9.58 -11.48 -5.97
CA LYS A 228 -9.60 -10.26 -6.78
C LYS A 228 -9.62 -9.03 -5.87
N ILE A 229 -8.68 -8.12 -6.08
CA ILE A 229 -8.65 -6.78 -5.46
C ILE A 229 -9.19 -5.74 -6.45
N PRO A 230 -9.61 -4.54 -5.99
CA PRO A 230 -10.01 -3.46 -6.88
C PRO A 230 -8.80 -2.97 -7.68
N ASP A 231 -8.94 -2.93 -9.00
CA ASP A 231 -7.86 -2.63 -9.94
C ASP A 231 -8.28 -1.55 -10.96
N ASN A 232 -7.56 -1.44 -12.08
CA ASN A 232 -7.93 -0.52 -13.16
C ASN A 232 -9.12 -1.02 -14.01
N TYR A 233 -9.56 -2.26 -13.85
CA TYR A 233 -10.63 -2.89 -14.63
C TYR A 233 -11.95 -2.97 -13.87
N SER A 234 -11.92 -3.05 -12.54
CA SER A 234 -13.10 -3.30 -11.72
C SER A 234 -12.92 -2.82 -10.28
N GLU A 235 -13.98 -2.23 -9.72
CA GLU A 235 -14.03 -1.87 -8.29
C GLU A 235 -14.55 -3.03 -7.40
N GLU A 236 -14.94 -4.17 -8.00
CA GLU A 236 -15.31 -5.38 -7.26
C GLU A 236 -14.10 -5.99 -6.53
N VAL A 237 -14.26 -6.26 -5.24
CA VAL A 237 -13.51 -7.30 -4.52
C VAL A 237 -14.15 -8.64 -4.84
N GLY A 238 -13.34 -9.67 -5.08
CA GLY A 238 -13.78 -11.05 -5.19
C GLY A 238 -13.12 -11.92 -4.13
N ILE A 239 -13.92 -12.66 -3.34
CA ILE A 239 -13.44 -13.64 -2.38
C ILE A 239 -13.86 -15.07 -2.77
N GLU A 240 -12.93 -16.01 -2.69
CA GLU A 240 -13.20 -17.44 -2.76
C GLU A 240 -13.58 -17.93 -1.36
N MET A 241 -14.76 -18.52 -1.19
CA MET A 241 -15.22 -19.04 0.09
C MET A 241 -14.40 -20.26 0.54
N LYS A 242 -14.09 -20.36 1.83
CA LYS A 242 -13.39 -21.54 2.40
C LYS A 242 -14.22 -22.82 2.31
N THR A 243 -15.54 -22.71 2.29
CA THR A 243 -16.51 -23.80 2.30
C THR A 243 -17.73 -23.41 1.45
N ASN A 244 -18.22 -24.32 0.60
CA ASN A 244 -19.47 -24.12 -0.17
C ASN A 244 -20.73 -24.37 0.68
N LEU A 245 -20.61 -25.05 1.83
CA LEU A 245 -21.72 -25.47 2.67
C LEU A 245 -22.48 -24.28 3.26
N GLY A 246 -23.80 -24.26 3.04
CA GLY A 246 -24.72 -23.26 3.61
C GLY A 246 -24.55 -21.83 3.08
N VAL A 247 -23.85 -21.63 1.97
CA VAL A 247 -23.70 -20.32 1.32
C VAL A 247 -25.06 -19.83 0.79
N PRO A 248 -25.58 -18.66 1.21
CA PRO A 248 -26.88 -18.14 0.78
C PRO A 248 -26.80 -17.52 -0.63
N SER A 249 -26.63 -18.37 -1.63
CA SER A 249 -26.39 -18.04 -3.05
C SER A 249 -27.53 -17.26 -3.71
N GLU A 250 -28.73 -17.43 -3.18
CA GLU A 250 -30.00 -16.82 -3.57
C GLU A 250 -30.21 -15.43 -2.96
N CYS A 251 -29.41 -15.04 -1.97
CA CYS A 251 -29.40 -13.72 -1.37
C CYS A 251 -28.32 -12.83 -2.00
N THR A 252 -28.68 -11.59 -2.36
CA THR A 252 -27.78 -10.63 -3.01
C THR A 252 -27.59 -9.31 -2.26
N SER A 253 -28.34 -9.06 -1.17
CA SER A 253 -28.29 -7.82 -0.37
C SER A 253 -28.24 -8.12 1.13
N HIS A 254 -28.08 -7.09 1.97
CA HIS A 254 -27.98 -7.19 3.44
C HIS A 254 -26.85 -8.10 3.94
N PHE A 255 -25.74 -8.13 3.20
CA PHE A 255 -24.49 -8.68 3.69
C PHE A 255 -23.68 -7.62 4.46
N VAL A 256 -22.80 -8.12 5.31
CA VAL A 256 -21.82 -7.33 6.06
C VAL A 256 -20.43 -7.95 5.84
N VAL A 257 -19.43 -7.13 5.57
CA VAL A 257 -18.05 -7.56 5.32
C VAL A 257 -17.15 -7.10 6.47
N ASP A 258 -16.60 -8.04 7.24
CA ASP A 258 -15.57 -7.77 8.25
C ASP A 258 -14.18 -8.11 7.71
N PHE A 259 -13.18 -7.29 8.05
CA PHE A 259 -11.78 -7.57 7.75
C PHE A 259 -11.19 -8.49 8.82
N VAL A 260 -10.79 -9.71 8.46
CA VAL A 260 -10.24 -10.67 9.43
C VAL A 260 -8.79 -10.31 9.74
N TRP A 261 -8.56 -9.67 10.88
CA TRP A 261 -7.22 -9.43 11.39
C TRP A 261 -6.47 -10.74 11.68
N LYS A 262 -5.16 -10.74 11.46
CA LYS A 262 -4.26 -11.88 11.70
C LYS A 262 -3.01 -11.39 12.42
N SER A 263 -2.83 -11.86 13.64
CA SER A 263 -1.65 -11.61 14.48
C SER A 263 -0.34 -12.15 13.90
N THR A 264 -0.38 -13.05 12.91
CA THR A 264 0.73 -13.93 12.49
C THR A 264 2.04 -13.22 12.14
N SER A 265 2.02 -11.98 11.64
CA SER A 265 3.24 -11.18 11.45
C SER A 265 3.86 -10.77 12.80
N PHE A 266 3.04 -10.18 13.66
CA PHE A 266 3.41 -9.75 15.01
C PHE A 266 3.81 -10.93 15.90
N ASP A 267 3.09 -12.06 15.84
CA ASP A 267 3.44 -13.29 16.56
C ASP A 267 4.84 -13.79 16.22
N ARG A 268 5.20 -13.75 14.92
CA ARG A 268 6.53 -14.17 14.44
C ARG A 268 7.62 -13.20 14.86
N MET A 269 7.37 -11.89 14.83
CA MET A 269 8.29 -10.88 15.37
C MET A 269 8.50 -11.06 16.88
N GLN A 270 7.43 -11.20 17.66
CA GLN A 270 7.48 -11.46 19.10
C GLN A 270 8.20 -12.78 19.43
N ALA A 271 7.98 -13.84 18.64
CA ALA A 271 8.69 -15.10 18.79
C ALA A 271 10.19 -14.98 18.44
N ALA A 272 10.54 -14.16 17.45
CA ALA A 272 11.93 -13.89 17.10
C ALA A 272 12.67 -13.10 18.19
N LEU A 273 12.04 -12.05 18.75
CA LEU A 273 12.59 -11.30 19.89
C LEU A 273 12.85 -12.21 21.10
N ARG A 274 11.87 -13.06 21.47
CA ARG A 274 12.06 -14.06 22.54
C ARG A 274 13.16 -15.07 22.22
N LYS A 275 13.27 -15.52 20.96
CA LYS A 275 14.29 -16.48 20.57
C LYS A 275 15.70 -15.86 20.62
N PHE A 276 15.85 -14.60 20.23
CA PHE A 276 17.12 -13.86 20.35
C PHE A 276 17.56 -13.66 21.81
N ALA A 277 16.61 -13.53 22.75
CA ALA A 277 16.90 -13.42 24.18
C ALA A 277 17.25 -14.75 24.86
N VAL A 278 16.68 -15.88 24.42
CA VAL A 278 16.72 -17.16 25.16
C VAL A 278 17.51 -18.27 24.47
N ASP A 279 17.64 -18.25 23.14
CA ASP A 279 18.39 -19.27 22.38
C ASP A 279 19.73 -18.69 21.90
N GLU A 280 20.80 -18.92 22.67
CA GLU A 280 22.19 -18.57 22.30
C GLU A 280 22.60 -19.18 20.95
N SER A 281 21.97 -20.28 20.53
CA SER A 281 22.23 -20.96 19.26
C SER A 281 21.41 -20.40 18.07
N SER A 282 20.68 -19.30 18.28
CA SER A 282 19.88 -18.60 17.27
C SER A 282 20.69 -17.69 16.36
N VAL A 283 21.87 -17.24 16.80
CA VAL A 283 22.86 -16.44 16.03
C VAL A 283 24.29 -16.84 16.45
N SER A 284 25.31 -16.40 15.73
CA SER A 284 26.70 -16.47 16.22
C SER A 284 26.97 -15.38 17.28
N ALA A 285 27.88 -15.65 18.23
CA ALA A 285 28.25 -14.67 19.25
C ALA A 285 28.71 -13.32 18.67
N TYR A 286 29.49 -13.34 17.56
CA TYR A 286 29.87 -12.11 16.86
C TYR A 286 28.66 -11.31 16.38
N ILE A 287 27.66 -11.99 15.79
CA ILE A 287 26.42 -11.34 15.33
C ILE A 287 25.61 -10.85 16.54
N TYR A 288 25.46 -11.65 17.61
CA TYR A 288 24.79 -11.25 18.86
C TYR A 288 25.35 -9.94 19.41
N HIS A 289 26.66 -9.89 19.68
CA HIS A 289 27.30 -8.69 20.24
C HIS A 289 27.22 -7.49 19.28
N ARG A 290 27.41 -7.67 17.95
CA ARG A 290 27.28 -6.57 16.98
C ARG A 290 25.85 -6.07 16.82
N LEU A 291 24.83 -6.92 16.92
CA LEU A 291 23.43 -6.51 16.94
C LEU A 291 23.10 -5.70 18.20
N LEU A 292 23.61 -6.11 19.37
CA LEU A 292 23.46 -5.35 20.61
C LEU A 292 24.28 -4.05 20.65
N GLY A 293 25.14 -3.77 19.65
CA GLY A 293 25.97 -2.57 19.60
C GLY A 293 27.20 -2.60 20.51
N HIS A 294 27.57 -3.78 21.00
CA HIS A 294 28.82 -4.02 21.71
C HIS A 294 30.04 -3.85 20.80
N GLU A 295 31.18 -3.50 21.41
CA GLU A 295 32.47 -3.47 20.73
C GLU A 295 33.04 -4.88 20.61
N VAL A 296 33.44 -5.26 19.41
CA VAL A 296 33.95 -6.61 19.05
C VAL A 296 35.00 -6.43 17.97
N GLU A 297 36.14 -7.12 18.05
CA GLU A 297 37.15 -7.09 17.00
C GLU A 297 36.59 -7.56 15.64
N ASP A 298 37.08 -6.99 14.53
CA ASP A 298 36.63 -7.32 13.17
C ASP A 298 37.08 -8.75 12.77
N VAL A 299 36.14 -9.72 12.78
CA VAL A 299 36.40 -11.11 12.40
C VAL A 299 36.41 -11.27 10.88
N VAL A 300 37.47 -11.89 10.35
CA VAL A 300 37.60 -12.24 8.92
C VAL A 300 37.36 -13.73 8.71
N ILE A 301 36.35 -14.07 7.90
CA ILE A 301 36.06 -15.44 7.48
C ILE A 301 37.13 -15.88 6.47
N ARG A 302 37.81 -17.01 6.77
CA ARG A 302 38.75 -17.65 5.85
C ARG A 302 37.99 -18.51 4.85
N CYS A 303 37.67 -17.95 3.69
CA CYS A 303 37.03 -18.64 2.57
C CYS A 303 37.92 -18.66 1.32
N ALA A 304 37.74 -19.66 0.46
CA ALA A 304 38.41 -19.71 -0.84
C ALA A 304 37.69 -18.77 -1.82
N LEU A 305 38.28 -17.59 -2.06
CA LEU A 305 37.72 -16.61 -2.99
C LEU A 305 37.67 -17.15 -4.43
N PRO A 306 36.59 -16.90 -5.19
CA PRO A 306 36.46 -17.35 -6.57
C PRO A 306 37.43 -16.58 -7.48
N LYS A 307 37.93 -17.25 -8.54
CA LYS A 307 38.78 -16.60 -9.56
C LYS A 307 38.03 -15.53 -10.37
N HIS A 308 36.74 -15.75 -10.59
CA HIS A 308 35.84 -14.82 -11.27
C HIS A 308 34.65 -14.53 -10.34
N PHE A 309 34.39 -13.26 -10.04
CA PHE A 309 33.33 -12.88 -9.12
C PHE A 309 31.94 -12.82 -9.77
N SER A 310 31.84 -12.64 -11.08
CA SER A 310 30.56 -12.69 -11.81
C SER A 310 29.97 -14.09 -11.80
N ALA A 311 28.68 -14.24 -11.47
CA ALA A 311 27.95 -15.50 -11.53
C ALA A 311 27.50 -15.83 -12.98
N PRO A 312 27.31 -17.13 -13.32
CA PRO A 312 26.86 -17.51 -14.66
C PRO A 312 25.48 -16.95 -14.99
N HIS A 313 25.28 -16.59 -16.26
CA HIS A 313 24.06 -15.99 -16.84
C HIS A 313 23.57 -14.67 -16.21
N LEU A 314 24.31 -14.09 -15.27
CA LEU A 314 24.10 -12.72 -14.78
C LEU A 314 25.05 -11.73 -15.48
N PRO A 315 24.73 -10.41 -15.49
CA PRO A 315 25.63 -9.39 -16.01
C PRO A 315 27.01 -9.40 -15.32
N GLU A 316 28.05 -9.03 -16.06
CA GLU A 316 29.39 -8.90 -15.49
C GLU A 316 29.44 -7.79 -14.43
N LEU A 317 30.09 -8.07 -13.30
CA LEU A 317 30.12 -7.15 -12.16
C LEU A 317 31.16 -6.04 -12.33
N ASN A 318 30.77 -4.80 -12.06
CA ASN A 318 31.71 -3.69 -11.99
C ASN A 318 32.57 -3.71 -10.71
N ARG A 319 33.61 -2.87 -10.66
CA ARG A 319 34.55 -2.77 -9.53
C ARG A 319 33.88 -2.64 -8.15
N SER A 320 32.85 -1.80 -8.01
CA SER A 320 32.14 -1.60 -6.73
C SER A 320 31.32 -2.84 -6.33
N GLN A 321 30.72 -3.53 -7.30
CA GLN A 321 29.99 -4.77 -7.09
C GLN A 321 30.94 -5.93 -6.74
N VAL A 322 32.03 -6.11 -7.48
CA VAL A 322 33.08 -7.11 -7.17
C VAL A 322 33.65 -6.89 -5.77
N TYR A 323 33.91 -5.63 -5.38
CA TYR A 323 34.34 -5.27 -4.04
C TYR A 323 33.30 -5.66 -2.97
N ALA A 324 32.02 -5.37 -3.22
CA ALA A 324 30.93 -5.76 -2.33
C ALA A 324 30.78 -7.28 -2.18
N VAL A 325 30.84 -8.05 -3.27
CA VAL A 325 30.82 -9.53 -3.23
C VAL A 325 32.01 -10.06 -2.42
N LYS A 326 33.24 -9.64 -2.76
CA LYS A 326 34.46 -10.09 -2.09
C LYS A 326 34.39 -9.85 -0.57
N HIS A 327 34.07 -8.63 -0.14
CA HIS A 327 34.06 -8.31 1.28
C HIS A 327 32.88 -8.92 2.05
N SER A 328 31.76 -9.21 1.38
CA SER A 328 30.64 -9.94 1.98
C SER A 328 30.97 -11.41 2.24
N LEU A 329 31.68 -12.08 1.32
CA LEU A 329 32.14 -13.47 1.51
C LEU A 329 33.17 -13.62 2.64
N GLN A 330 33.86 -12.55 3.03
CA GLN A 330 34.94 -12.56 4.03
C GLN A 330 34.52 -12.02 5.42
N ARG A 331 33.25 -11.68 5.64
CA ARG A 331 32.77 -11.05 6.90
C ARG A 331 31.52 -11.73 7.45
N PRO A 332 31.39 -11.95 8.78
CA PRO A 332 30.17 -12.48 9.39
C PRO A 332 28.99 -11.50 9.36
N LEU A 333 29.24 -10.20 9.24
CA LEU A 333 28.23 -9.17 9.07
C LEU A 333 28.66 -8.20 7.97
N SER A 334 27.80 -7.95 6.99
CA SER A 334 28.01 -6.93 5.95
C SER A 334 26.74 -6.14 5.67
N LEU A 335 26.90 -4.82 5.54
CA LEU A 335 25.87 -3.92 5.04
C LEU A 335 26.25 -3.51 3.60
N ILE A 336 25.32 -3.59 2.64
CA ILE A 336 25.50 -3.11 1.27
C ILE A 336 24.52 -1.97 1.00
N GLN A 337 25.04 -0.76 0.78
CA GLN A 337 24.22 0.37 0.31
C GLN A 337 24.20 0.37 -1.21
N GLY A 338 23.02 0.23 -1.82
CA GLY A 338 22.87 0.34 -3.26
C GLY A 338 21.84 1.39 -3.67
N PRO A 339 22.30 2.58 -4.09
CA PRO A 339 21.47 3.60 -4.73
C PRO A 339 20.64 3.06 -5.92
N PRO A 340 19.59 3.76 -6.35
CA PRO A 340 18.74 3.37 -7.47
C PRO A 340 19.52 3.03 -8.74
N GLY A 341 19.22 1.86 -9.34
CA GLY A 341 19.84 1.40 -10.58
C GLY A 341 21.25 0.80 -10.45
N THR A 342 21.82 0.69 -9.24
CA THR A 342 23.22 0.20 -9.05
C THR A 342 23.42 -1.32 -9.09
N GLY A 343 22.36 -2.08 -9.41
CA GLY A 343 22.45 -3.54 -9.53
C GLY A 343 22.48 -4.29 -8.19
N LYS A 344 21.83 -3.77 -7.13
CA LYS A 344 21.66 -4.46 -5.84
C LYS A 344 21.34 -5.94 -6.00
N THR A 345 20.20 -6.25 -6.62
CA THR A 345 19.68 -7.62 -6.78
C THR A 345 20.62 -8.54 -7.57
N VAL A 346 21.40 -8.01 -8.53
CA VAL A 346 22.43 -8.77 -9.26
C VAL A 346 23.62 -9.08 -8.35
N THR A 347 24.03 -8.11 -7.52
CA THR A 347 25.08 -8.28 -6.51
C THR A 347 24.64 -9.28 -5.44
N SER A 348 23.41 -9.14 -4.92
CA SER A 348 22.77 -10.07 -3.97
C SER A 348 22.72 -11.50 -4.51
N ALA A 349 22.23 -11.70 -5.74
CA ALA A 349 22.17 -13.02 -6.36
C ALA A 349 23.57 -13.63 -6.58
N THR A 350 24.57 -12.80 -6.91
CA THR A 350 25.95 -13.25 -7.07
C THR A 350 26.62 -13.60 -5.74
N ILE A 351 26.32 -12.88 -4.65
CA ILE A 351 26.73 -13.25 -3.29
C ILE A 351 26.13 -14.60 -2.91
N VAL A 352 24.82 -14.78 -3.09
CA VAL A 352 24.12 -16.05 -2.83
C VAL A 352 24.75 -17.20 -3.63
N TYR A 353 25.06 -16.98 -4.91
CA TYR A 353 25.72 -17.98 -5.76
C TYR A 353 27.05 -18.48 -5.15
N HIS A 354 27.94 -17.57 -4.77
CA HIS A 354 29.24 -17.96 -4.19
C HIS A 354 29.12 -18.56 -2.79
N LEU A 355 28.17 -18.09 -1.96
CA LEU A 355 27.88 -18.69 -0.65
C LEU A 355 27.46 -20.16 -0.79
N VAL A 356 26.54 -20.47 -1.73
CA VAL A 356 26.14 -21.86 -2.05
C VAL A 356 27.33 -22.72 -2.50
N LYS A 357 28.32 -22.15 -3.21
CA LYS A 357 29.54 -22.89 -3.61
C LYS A 357 30.60 -23.01 -2.50
N GLN A 358 30.43 -22.31 -1.37
CA GLN A 358 31.39 -22.31 -0.25
C GLN A 358 30.88 -23.05 1.00
N GLN A 359 29.56 -23.16 1.22
CA GLN A 359 28.96 -23.85 2.36
C GLN A 359 28.24 -25.14 1.95
N ASN A 360 27.99 -26.04 2.92
CA ASN A 360 27.10 -27.18 2.72
C ASN A 360 25.72 -26.89 3.35
N GLY A 361 24.66 -26.96 2.55
CA GLY A 361 23.27 -26.65 2.96
C GLY A 361 22.75 -25.29 2.46
N PRO A 362 21.42 -25.07 2.50
CA PRO A 362 20.77 -23.96 1.81
C PRO A 362 21.17 -22.57 2.35
N VAL A 363 21.23 -21.59 1.45
CA VAL A 363 21.26 -20.16 1.80
C VAL A 363 19.82 -19.66 1.98
N LEU A 364 19.55 -18.91 3.05
CA LEU A 364 18.27 -18.22 3.23
C LEU A 364 18.32 -16.83 2.59
N VAL A 365 17.31 -16.52 1.78
CA VAL A 365 17.17 -15.24 1.09
C VAL A 365 15.82 -14.62 1.43
N CYS A 366 15.87 -13.41 1.98
CA CYS A 366 14.68 -12.69 2.44
C CYS A 366 14.59 -11.27 1.87
N ALA A 367 13.36 -10.74 1.85
CA ALA A 367 13.05 -9.32 1.73
C ALA A 367 11.68 -9.07 2.39
N PRO A 368 11.33 -7.85 2.84
CA PRO A 368 10.02 -7.59 3.44
C PRO A 368 8.87 -7.74 2.42
N SER A 369 9.04 -7.18 1.21
CA SER A 369 8.00 -7.24 0.16
C SER A 369 8.12 -8.47 -0.72
N ASN A 370 6.98 -9.10 -1.06
CA ASN A 370 6.96 -10.28 -1.94
C ASN A 370 7.54 -9.99 -3.33
N ILE A 371 7.45 -8.75 -3.83
CA ILE A 371 7.99 -8.36 -5.14
C ILE A 371 9.52 -8.37 -5.13
N ALA A 372 10.16 -7.87 -4.05
CA ALA A 372 11.62 -7.94 -3.90
C ALA A 372 12.11 -9.38 -3.78
N VAL A 373 11.38 -10.25 -3.04
CA VAL A 373 11.69 -11.69 -2.99
C VAL A 373 11.58 -12.32 -4.38
N ASP A 374 10.52 -12.04 -5.14
CA ASP A 374 10.30 -12.65 -6.45
C ASP A 374 11.35 -12.19 -7.48
N GLN A 375 11.71 -10.90 -7.50
CA GLN A 375 12.80 -10.36 -8.33
C GLN A 375 14.16 -11.02 -8.01
N LEU A 376 14.47 -11.22 -6.73
CA LEU A 376 15.71 -11.86 -6.31
C LEU A 376 15.71 -13.38 -6.57
N THR A 377 14.55 -14.03 -6.41
CA THR A 377 14.32 -15.43 -6.77
C THR A 377 14.62 -15.67 -8.27
N GLU A 378 14.13 -14.79 -9.15
CA GLU A 378 14.38 -14.84 -10.60
C GLU A 378 15.88 -14.73 -10.92
N LYS A 379 16.58 -13.77 -10.32
CA LYS A 379 18.02 -13.55 -10.55
C LYS A 379 18.89 -14.68 -10.00
N ILE A 380 18.52 -15.29 -8.87
CA ILE A 380 19.23 -16.46 -8.34
C ILE A 380 18.98 -17.68 -9.23
N HIS A 381 17.74 -17.91 -9.68
CA HIS A 381 17.43 -19.04 -10.58
C HIS A 381 18.19 -18.97 -11.91
N GLN A 382 18.41 -17.76 -12.45
CA GLN A 382 19.24 -17.56 -13.65
C GLN A 382 20.66 -18.13 -13.50
N THR A 383 21.22 -18.20 -12.28
CA THR A 383 22.54 -18.83 -12.01
C THR A 383 22.54 -20.37 -12.00
N SER A 384 21.42 -20.99 -12.42
CA SER A 384 21.19 -22.45 -12.48
C SER A 384 21.22 -23.18 -11.12
N LEU A 385 20.92 -22.46 -10.03
CA LEU A 385 20.75 -23.05 -8.70
C LEU A 385 19.32 -23.59 -8.46
N LYS A 386 19.22 -24.58 -7.58
CA LYS A 386 17.95 -25.14 -7.07
C LYS A 386 17.30 -24.17 -6.08
N VAL A 387 16.45 -23.29 -6.60
CA VAL A 387 15.72 -22.30 -5.79
C VAL A 387 14.33 -22.82 -5.40
N VAL A 388 13.98 -22.69 -4.13
CA VAL A 388 12.64 -22.93 -3.59
C VAL A 388 12.04 -21.64 -3.09
N ARG A 389 10.95 -21.18 -3.70
CA ARG A 389 10.19 -20.00 -3.28
C ARG A 389 9.12 -20.42 -2.27
N LEU A 390 9.32 -20.11 -0.99
CA LEU A 390 8.36 -20.39 0.07
C LEU A 390 7.34 -19.25 0.18
N CYS A 391 6.08 -19.54 -0.14
CA CYS A 391 4.96 -18.63 0.00
C CYS A 391 4.12 -18.97 1.26
N ALA A 392 3.49 -17.94 1.83
CA ALA A 392 2.42 -18.13 2.81
C ALA A 392 1.23 -18.86 2.16
N LYS A 393 0.51 -19.70 2.91
CA LYS A 393 -0.56 -20.56 2.38
C LYS A 393 -1.69 -19.79 1.69
N SER A 394 -2.01 -18.60 2.18
CA SER A 394 -2.97 -17.67 1.55
C SER A 394 -2.54 -17.17 0.16
N ARG A 395 -1.26 -17.29 -0.20
CA ARG A 395 -0.69 -16.87 -1.48
C ARG A 395 -0.42 -18.04 -2.44
N GLU A 396 -0.79 -19.28 -2.09
CA GLU A 396 -0.62 -20.46 -2.99
C GLU A 396 -1.54 -20.41 -4.23
N ALA A 397 -2.53 -19.51 -4.27
CA ALA A 397 -3.39 -19.25 -5.43
C ALA A 397 -2.92 -18.06 -6.31
N ILE A 398 -1.80 -17.40 -5.98
CA ILE A 398 -1.33 -16.19 -6.68
C ILE A 398 -0.26 -16.55 -7.71
N ASN A 399 -0.50 -16.15 -8.96
CA ASN A 399 0.49 -16.21 -10.03
C ASN A 399 1.48 -15.04 -9.92
N SER A 400 2.77 -15.35 -10.03
CA SER A 400 3.86 -14.40 -10.24
C SER A 400 4.90 -14.99 -11.20
N PRO A 401 5.88 -14.20 -11.70
CA PRO A 401 6.89 -14.69 -12.63
C PRO A 401 7.70 -15.91 -12.12
N VAL A 402 7.72 -16.15 -10.81
CA VAL A 402 8.45 -17.25 -10.16
C VAL A 402 7.52 -18.32 -9.55
N SER A 403 6.22 -18.35 -9.88
CA SER A 403 5.29 -19.35 -9.33
C SER A 403 5.68 -20.80 -9.63
N PHE A 404 6.44 -21.06 -10.70
CA PHE A 404 6.98 -22.40 -11.02
C PHE A 404 8.10 -22.84 -10.05
N LEU A 405 8.75 -21.90 -9.36
CA LEU A 405 9.72 -22.15 -8.29
C LEU A 405 9.05 -22.24 -6.91
N ALA A 406 7.74 -22.03 -6.81
CA ALA A 406 7.05 -22.02 -5.53
C ALA A 406 6.88 -23.45 -4.99
N LEU A 407 7.19 -23.66 -3.70
CA LEU A 407 7.22 -24.99 -3.07
C LEU A 407 5.96 -25.82 -3.34
N HIS A 408 4.77 -25.20 -3.28
CA HIS A 408 3.49 -25.87 -3.51
C HIS A 408 3.30 -26.36 -4.96
N ASN A 409 3.94 -25.72 -5.95
CA ASN A 409 3.90 -26.13 -7.35
C ASN A 409 5.04 -27.11 -7.70
N GLN A 410 6.21 -26.97 -7.07
CA GLN A 410 7.27 -28.00 -7.18
C GLN A 410 6.79 -29.36 -6.66
N ILE A 411 6.05 -29.40 -5.54
CA ILE A 411 5.43 -30.63 -5.02
C ILE A 411 4.44 -31.24 -6.03
N ARG A 412 3.62 -30.41 -6.70
CA ARG A 412 2.68 -30.87 -7.73
C ARG A 412 3.36 -31.46 -8.97
N ASN A 413 4.61 -31.08 -9.22
CA ASN A 413 5.41 -31.57 -10.34
C ASN A 413 6.44 -32.63 -9.92
N MET A 414 6.39 -33.13 -8.68
CA MET A 414 7.41 -34.02 -8.12
C MET A 414 7.16 -35.47 -8.54
N GLU A 415 8.14 -36.10 -9.19
CA GLU A 415 8.04 -37.49 -9.63
C GLU A 415 8.06 -38.48 -8.45
N GLY A 416 7.67 -39.74 -8.70
CA GLY A 416 7.63 -40.82 -7.69
C GLY A 416 6.44 -40.78 -6.71
N HIS A 417 6.01 -39.60 -6.27
CA HIS A 417 4.99 -39.42 -5.20
C HIS A 417 3.53 -39.63 -5.65
N SER A 418 3.25 -40.72 -6.38
CA SER A 418 1.95 -40.99 -7.02
C SER A 418 0.74 -41.05 -6.07
N GLU A 419 0.93 -41.42 -4.81
CA GLU A 419 -0.14 -41.41 -3.80
C GLU A 419 -0.56 -39.98 -3.43
N LEU A 420 0.40 -39.06 -3.30
CA LEU A 420 0.12 -37.64 -3.04
C LEU A 420 -0.63 -37.02 -4.22
N HIS A 421 -0.25 -37.37 -5.45
CA HIS A 421 -0.93 -36.89 -6.66
C HIS A 421 -2.37 -37.38 -6.76
N LYS A 422 -2.64 -38.66 -6.46
CA LYS A 422 -4.01 -39.20 -6.40
C LYS A 422 -4.86 -38.49 -5.34
N LEU A 423 -4.30 -38.24 -4.15
CA LEU A 423 -4.99 -37.52 -3.08
C LEU A 423 -5.19 -36.03 -3.40
N GLN A 424 -4.24 -35.40 -4.10
CA GLN A 424 -4.37 -34.02 -4.58
C GLN A 424 -5.43 -33.91 -5.68
N GLN A 425 -5.43 -34.82 -6.66
CA GLN A 425 -6.44 -34.88 -7.72
C GLN A 425 -7.83 -35.10 -7.14
N LEU A 426 -8.00 -36.11 -6.27
CA LEU A 426 -9.27 -36.37 -5.60
C LEU A 426 -9.77 -35.11 -4.88
N LYS A 427 -8.89 -34.43 -4.14
CA LYS A 427 -9.20 -33.19 -3.42
C LYS A 427 -9.59 -32.02 -4.35
N ASP A 428 -8.96 -31.90 -5.51
CA ASP A 428 -9.28 -30.87 -6.50
C ASP A 428 -10.58 -31.22 -7.27
N GLU A 429 -10.97 -32.50 -7.35
CA GLU A 429 -12.22 -32.98 -7.96
C GLU A 429 -13.43 -32.89 -7.02
N THR A 430 -13.27 -33.24 -5.73
CA THR A 430 -14.34 -33.28 -4.70
C THR A 430 -14.38 -32.04 -3.81
N GLY A 431 -13.33 -31.22 -3.79
CA GLY A 431 -13.13 -30.08 -2.88
C GLY A 431 -12.64 -30.48 -1.47
N GLU A 432 -13.11 -31.61 -0.94
CA GLU A 432 -12.77 -32.12 0.39
C GLU A 432 -12.36 -33.61 0.38
N LEU A 433 -11.48 -34.00 1.29
CA LEU A 433 -11.01 -35.38 1.49
C LEU A 433 -11.63 -35.99 2.76
N SER A 434 -11.69 -37.33 2.83
CA SER A 434 -12.10 -38.02 4.05
C SER A 434 -11.13 -37.73 5.22
N SER A 435 -11.56 -37.98 6.46
CA SER A 435 -10.73 -37.66 7.64
C SER A 435 -9.47 -38.54 7.77
N SER A 436 -9.42 -39.70 7.10
CA SER A 436 -8.22 -40.51 6.90
C SER A 436 -7.35 -39.97 5.76
N ASP A 437 -7.97 -39.64 4.62
CA ASP A 437 -7.25 -39.19 3.41
C ASP A 437 -6.61 -37.82 3.62
N GLU A 438 -7.29 -36.89 4.31
CA GLU A 438 -6.72 -35.58 4.66
C GLU A 438 -5.54 -35.71 5.64
N LYS A 439 -5.55 -36.69 6.55
CA LYS A 439 -4.39 -37.00 7.42
C LYS A 439 -3.23 -37.56 6.59
N ARG A 440 -3.50 -38.50 5.67
CA ARG A 440 -2.50 -39.12 4.80
C ARG A 440 -1.89 -38.12 3.82
N TYR A 441 -2.72 -37.31 3.17
CA TYR A 441 -2.34 -36.17 2.32
C TYR A 441 -1.43 -35.19 3.06
N ARG A 442 -1.81 -34.77 4.29
CA ARG A 442 -0.98 -33.85 5.10
C ARG A 442 0.37 -34.47 5.49
N MET A 443 0.41 -35.77 5.78
CA MET A 443 1.66 -36.49 6.06
C MET A 443 2.57 -36.50 4.83
N LEU A 444 2.06 -36.93 3.67
CA LEU A 444 2.81 -37.01 2.42
C LEU A 444 3.26 -35.63 1.93
N LYS A 445 2.39 -34.62 1.92
CA LYS A 445 2.75 -33.23 1.57
C LYS A 445 3.85 -32.71 2.49
N LYS A 446 3.80 -32.99 3.80
CA LYS A 446 4.86 -32.58 4.74
C LYS A 446 6.20 -33.28 4.49
N THR A 447 6.19 -34.54 4.06
CA THR A 447 7.42 -35.24 3.62
C THR A 447 8.01 -34.59 2.37
N CYS A 448 7.19 -34.31 1.34
CA CYS A 448 7.65 -33.64 0.11
C CYS A 448 8.10 -32.19 0.36
N GLU A 449 7.40 -31.45 1.24
CA GLU A 449 7.81 -30.12 1.70
C GLU A 449 9.20 -30.18 2.35
N LYS A 450 9.49 -31.18 3.19
CA LYS A 450 10.81 -31.39 3.81
C LYS A 450 11.87 -31.75 2.78
N GLU A 451 11.59 -32.73 1.92
CA GLU A 451 12.51 -33.25 0.91
C GLU A 451 13.02 -32.15 -0.04
N LEU A 452 12.11 -31.32 -0.57
CA LEU A 452 12.47 -30.20 -1.46
C LEU A 452 13.22 -29.08 -0.73
N LEU A 453 12.88 -28.79 0.54
CA LEU A 453 13.58 -27.77 1.33
C LEU A 453 14.98 -28.22 1.78
N GLU A 454 15.20 -29.51 2.00
CA GLU A 454 16.54 -30.07 2.29
C GLU A 454 17.40 -30.25 1.04
N ALA A 455 16.79 -30.48 -0.13
CA ALA A 455 17.48 -30.60 -1.43
C ALA A 455 17.72 -29.25 -2.15
N ALA A 456 17.34 -28.13 -1.53
CA ALA A 456 17.48 -26.78 -2.09
C ALA A 456 18.89 -26.21 -1.93
N ASP A 457 19.37 -25.51 -2.96
CA ASP A 457 20.55 -24.65 -2.85
C ASP A 457 20.18 -23.34 -2.11
N VAL A 458 18.97 -22.83 -2.38
CA VAL A 458 18.51 -21.53 -1.88
C VAL A 458 17.02 -21.57 -1.55
N ILE A 459 16.65 -21.06 -0.37
CA ILE A 459 15.25 -20.85 0.03
C ILE A 459 14.95 -19.36 0.02
N CYS A 460 13.99 -18.94 -0.80
CA CYS A 460 13.55 -17.55 -0.94
C CYS A 460 12.18 -17.36 -0.27
N CYS A 461 12.06 -16.44 0.69
CA CYS A 461 10.80 -16.13 1.39
C CYS A 461 10.74 -14.65 1.81
N THR A 462 9.62 -14.15 2.34
CA THR A 462 9.64 -12.82 2.97
C THR A 462 10.26 -12.89 4.36
N CYS A 463 10.68 -11.76 4.94
CA CYS A 463 11.23 -11.72 6.32
C CYS A 463 10.27 -12.36 7.34
N VAL A 464 9.03 -11.90 7.42
CA VAL A 464 7.95 -12.57 8.18
C VAL A 464 7.75 -14.03 7.72
N GLY A 465 7.91 -14.30 6.43
CA GLY A 465 7.81 -15.63 5.82
C GLY A 465 8.82 -16.64 6.36
N ALA A 466 10.00 -16.22 6.82
CA ALA A 466 11.02 -17.09 7.39
C ALA A 466 10.54 -17.81 8.66
N GLY A 467 9.67 -17.17 9.46
CA GLY A 467 9.02 -17.77 10.63
C GLY A 467 7.88 -18.77 10.30
N ASP A 468 7.89 -19.39 9.12
CA ASP A 468 6.91 -20.43 8.76
C ASP A 468 7.25 -21.76 9.47
N PRO A 469 6.26 -22.48 10.05
CA PRO A 469 6.50 -23.77 10.72
C PRO A 469 7.22 -24.83 9.87
N ARG A 470 7.22 -24.70 8.53
CA ARG A 470 7.99 -25.56 7.62
C ARG A 470 9.50 -25.32 7.72
N LEU A 471 9.94 -24.10 8.06
CA LEU A 471 11.35 -23.74 8.26
C LEU A 471 11.83 -23.86 9.71
N ALA A 472 10.92 -24.03 10.69
CA ALA A 472 11.24 -23.96 12.11
C ALA A 472 12.26 -25.00 12.64
N ARG A 473 12.63 -26.01 11.84
CA ARG A 473 13.69 -27.00 12.15
C ARG A 473 14.98 -26.80 11.37
N PHE A 474 15.02 -25.89 10.40
CA PHE A 474 16.21 -25.57 9.63
C PHE A 474 17.10 -24.60 10.42
N LYS A 475 18.42 -24.69 10.21
CA LYS A 475 19.37 -23.64 10.58
C LYS A 475 20.11 -23.16 9.35
N PHE A 476 20.20 -21.84 9.18
CA PHE A 476 20.78 -21.20 8.01
C PHE A 476 22.07 -20.48 8.41
N HIS A 477 23.22 -21.02 7.98
CA HIS A 477 24.52 -20.41 8.25
C HIS A 477 24.61 -19.02 7.61
N SER A 478 24.28 -18.95 6.31
CA SER A 478 24.28 -17.72 5.53
C SER A 478 22.86 -17.23 5.27
N ILE A 479 22.63 -15.94 5.57
CA ILE A 479 21.35 -15.26 5.39
C ILE A 479 21.61 -13.93 4.66
N LEU A 480 20.87 -13.68 3.58
CA LEU A 480 20.85 -12.39 2.89
C LEU A 480 19.45 -11.77 2.96
N ILE A 481 19.37 -10.50 3.34
CA ILE A 481 18.11 -9.73 3.40
C ILE A 481 18.22 -8.52 2.46
N ASP A 482 17.50 -8.53 1.34
CA ASP A 482 17.44 -7.42 0.38
C ASP A 482 16.27 -6.47 0.67
N GLU A 483 16.40 -5.21 0.24
CA GLU A 483 15.54 -4.08 0.62
C GLU A 483 15.27 -3.99 2.14
N SER A 484 16.26 -4.37 2.95
CA SER A 484 16.19 -4.45 4.43
C SER A 484 15.81 -3.15 5.15
N MET A 485 15.88 -2.00 4.46
CA MET A 485 15.37 -0.71 4.98
C MET A 485 13.85 -0.65 5.06
N GLN A 486 13.13 -1.38 4.20
CA GLN A 486 11.66 -1.39 4.21
C GLN A 486 11.09 -2.21 5.38
N ALA A 487 11.92 -2.96 6.10
CA ALA A 487 11.53 -3.82 7.22
C ALA A 487 11.75 -3.09 8.56
N THR A 488 10.87 -3.35 9.53
CA THR A 488 11.16 -2.98 10.92
C THR A 488 12.29 -3.86 11.46
N GLU A 489 13.02 -3.40 12.47
CA GLU A 489 14.08 -4.21 13.07
C GLU A 489 13.58 -5.57 13.62
N PRO A 490 12.44 -5.67 14.34
CA PRO A 490 11.86 -6.96 14.72
C PRO A 490 11.44 -7.86 13.54
N GLU A 491 11.06 -7.30 12.38
CA GLU A 491 10.80 -8.06 11.16
C GLU A 491 12.10 -8.63 10.57
N CYS A 492 13.17 -7.83 10.50
CA CYS A 492 14.50 -8.30 10.10
C CYS A 492 15.03 -9.41 11.01
N MET A 493 14.67 -9.42 12.30
CA MET A 493 15.10 -10.47 13.23
C MET A 493 14.45 -11.84 12.96
N VAL A 494 13.29 -11.91 12.31
CA VAL A 494 12.57 -13.18 12.04
C VAL A 494 13.43 -14.21 11.29
N PRO A 495 14.10 -13.88 10.17
CA PRO A 495 15.09 -14.78 9.56
C PRO A 495 16.40 -14.90 10.34
N VAL A 496 16.90 -13.83 10.96
CA VAL A 496 18.22 -13.79 11.61
C VAL A 496 18.34 -14.83 12.73
N VAL A 497 17.30 -15.02 13.54
CA VAL A 497 17.28 -16.01 14.65
C VAL A 497 17.21 -17.48 14.19
N LEU A 498 17.33 -17.77 12.89
CA LEU A 498 17.39 -19.12 12.34
C LEU A 498 18.82 -19.67 12.26
N GLY A 499 19.73 -19.23 13.13
CA GLY A 499 21.09 -19.76 13.26
C GLY A 499 22.16 -18.98 12.49
N ALA A 500 21.93 -17.69 12.21
CA ALA A 500 22.81 -16.87 11.38
C ALA A 500 24.26 -16.87 11.88
N LYS A 501 25.20 -17.22 10.99
CA LYS A 501 26.65 -17.08 11.22
C LYS A 501 27.30 -16.10 10.24
N GLN A 502 26.69 -15.91 9.07
CA GLN A 502 27.04 -14.91 8.07
C GLN A 502 25.76 -14.18 7.62
N LEU A 503 25.68 -12.88 7.90
CA LEU A 503 24.50 -12.04 7.63
C LEU A 503 24.86 -10.89 6.69
N ILE A 504 24.15 -10.80 5.56
CA ILE A 504 24.28 -9.72 4.59
C ILE A 504 22.97 -8.94 4.55
N LEU A 505 22.98 -7.68 4.99
CA LEU A 505 21.86 -6.76 4.86
C LEU A 505 22.10 -5.84 3.66
N VAL A 506 21.14 -5.79 2.74
CA VAL A 506 21.21 -5.03 1.50
C VAL A 506 20.07 -4.02 1.47
N GLY A 507 20.36 -2.77 1.13
CA GLY A 507 19.40 -1.67 1.32
C GLY A 507 19.89 -0.31 0.81
N ASP A 508 19.19 0.75 1.18
CA ASP A 508 19.59 2.14 0.91
C ASP A 508 18.86 3.13 1.85
N HIS A 509 19.58 3.79 2.76
CA HIS A 509 19.01 4.72 3.75
C HIS A 509 18.43 6.01 3.12
N CYS A 510 18.75 6.25 1.85
CA CYS A 510 18.23 7.37 1.08
C CYS A 510 16.84 7.06 0.45
N GLN A 511 16.38 5.80 0.51
CA GLN A 511 15.04 5.36 0.06
C GLN A 511 14.15 5.02 1.27
N LEU A 512 12.90 4.56 1.07
CA LEU A 512 11.91 4.49 2.15
C LEU A 512 12.30 3.46 3.22
N GLY A 513 12.12 3.89 4.48
CA GLY A 513 12.13 3.03 5.67
C GLY A 513 10.81 2.25 5.85
N PRO A 514 10.62 1.56 6.98
CA PRO A 514 9.41 0.79 7.24
C PRO A 514 8.16 1.67 7.45
N VAL A 515 7.00 1.09 7.16
CA VAL A 515 5.69 1.72 7.43
C VAL A 515 5.19 1.26 8.79
N VAL A 516 5.11 2.19 9.75
CA VAL A 516 4.57 1.98 11.10
C VAL A 516 3.33 2.87 11.25
N MET A 517 2.19 2.27 11.57
CA MET A 517 0.88 2.94 11.63
C MET A 517 0.67 3.63 12.98
N CYS A 518 1.08 3.00 14.08
CA CYS A 518 1.00 3.54 15.41
C CYS A 518 2.07 4.62 15.63
N LYS A 519 1.63 5.88 15.67
CA LYS A 519 2.52 7.04 15.84
C LYS A 519 3.32 7.01 17.14
N LYS A 520 2.78 6.45 18.23
CA LYS A 520 3.53 6.27 19.49
C LYS A 520 4.71 5.32 19.30
N ALA A 521 4.48 4.13 18.74
CA ALA A 521 5.54 3.16 18.44
C ALA A 521 6.57 3.69 17.41
N ALA A 522 6.10 4.41 16.38
CA ALA A 522 6.98 5.05 15.41
C ALA A 522 7.92 6.09 16.05
N ARG A 523 7.38 6.99 16.90
CA ARG A 523 8.19 7.99 17.63
C ARG A 523 9.24 7.35 18.56
N ALA A 524 8.89 6.24 19.20
CA ALA A 524 9.80 5.51 20.08
C ALA A 524 10.86 4.69 19.34
N GLY A 525 10.89 4.72 18.01
CA GLY A 525 11.98 4.17 17.20
C GLY A 525 11.65 2.91 16.41
N LEU A 526 10.43 2.35 16.48
CA LEU A 526 10.04 1.20 15.65
C LEU A 526 10.12 1.49 14.14
N SER A 527 10.12 2.77 13.74
CA SER A 527 10.31 3.21 12.37
C SER A 527 11.78 3.26 11.90
N GLN A 528 12.75 2.93 12.77
CA GLN A 528 14.14 2.71 12.39
C GLN A 528 14.33 1.26 11.96
N SER A 529 14.99 1.05 10.81
CA SER A 529 15.40 -0.28 10.36
C SER A 529 16.71 -0.74 11.01
N LEU A 530 16.91 -2.06 11.11
CA LEU A 530 18.13 -2.65 11.67
C LEU A 530 19.41 -2.13 10.99
N PHE A 531 19.38 -2.00 9.66
CA PHE A 531 20.51 -1.46 8.89
C PHE A 531 20.74 0.03 9.22
N GLU A 532 19.71 0.87 9.34
CA GLU A 532 19.88 2.26 9.79
C GLU A 532 20.53 2.34 11.19
N ARG A 533 20.10 1.50 12.15
CA ARG A 533 20.70 1.46 13.50
C ARG A 533 22.16 1.00 13.47
N LEU A 534 22.48 -0.04 12.71
CA LEU A 534 23.85 -0.54 12.54
C LEU A 534 24.78 0.47 11.84
N VAL A 535 24.27 1.30 10.92
CA VAL A 535 25.04 2.42 10.34
C VAL A 535 25.32 3.51 11.37
N VAL A 536 24.34 3.86 12.23
CA VAL A 536 24.56 4.84 13.32
C VAL A 536 25.52 4.31 14.38
N LEU A 537 25.58 2.99 14.60
CA LEU A 537 26.63 2.30 15.38
C LEU A 537 28.02 2.29 14.69
N GLY A 538 28.17 2.92 13.52
CA GLY A 538 29.45 3.07 12.83
C GLY A 538 29.81 1.95 11.85
N ILE A 539 28.94 0.95 11.62
CA ILE A 539 29.20 -0.09 10.61
C ILE A 539 29.04 0.52 9.21
N ARG A 540 30.18 0.81 8.56
CA ARG A 540 30.23 1.45 7.24
C ARG A 540 29.72 0.50 6.13
N PRO A 541 28.66 0.86 5.38
CA PRO A 541 28.19 0.05 4.27
C PRO A 541 29.17 0.00 3.09
N LEU A 542 29.15 -1.14 2.39
CA LEU A 542 29.76 -1.31 1.08
C LEU A 542 28.85 -0.61 0.06
N ARG A 543 29.22 0.60 -0.39
CA ARG A 543 28.43 1.41 -1.34
C ARG A 543 28.64 0.91 -2.78
N LEU A 544 27.56 0.70 -3.52
CA LEU A 544 27.58 0.48 -4.97
C LEU A 544 27.53 1.83 -5.69
N GLU A 545 28.42 2.05 -6.67
CA GLU A 545 28.74 3.42 -7.14
C GLU A 545 28.23 3.75 -8.55
N VAL A 546 27.87 2.75 -9.36
CA VAL A 546 27.57 2.92 -10.80
C VAL A 546 26.12 2.51 -11.08
N GLN A 547 25.30 3.43 -11.61
CA GLN A 547 23.90 3.18 -11.95
C GLN A 547 23.69 2.85 -13.44
N TYR A 548 22.79 1.90 -13.73
CA TYR A 548 22.51 1.40 -15.08
C TYR A 548 21.05 1.59 -15.53
N ARG A 549 20.22 2.25 -14.72
CA ARG A 549 18.78 2.43 -14.98
C ARG A 549 18.50 3.63 -15.87
N MET A 550 18.96 4.80 -15.45
CA MET A 550 18.41 6.11 -15.81
C MET A 550 19.29 6.82 -16.84
N HIS A 551 18.69 7.64 -17.72
CA HIS A 551 19.42 8.61 -18.55
C HIS A 551 20.29 9.55 -17.65
N PRO A 552 21.54 9.89 -18.02
CA PRO A 552 22.46 10.65 -17.16
C PRO A 552 21.96 12.00 -16.62
N GLN A 553 21.04 12.66 -17.32
CA GLN A 553 20.43 13.91 -16.82
C GLN A 553 19.43 13.68 -15.67
N LEU A 554 18.81 12.49 -15.60
CA LEU A 554 17.84 12.11 -14.56
C LEU A 554 18.54 11.76 -13.25
N SER A 555 19.67 11.05 -13.32
CA SER A 555 20.46 10.67 -12.15
C SER A 555 21.19 11.84 -11.50
N LYS A 556 21.42 12.94 -12.22
CA LYS A 556 22.22 14.09 -11.79
C LYS A 556 21.72 14.77 -10.52
N PHE A 557 20.41 15.07 -10.41
CA PHE A 557 19.87 15.68 -9.18
C PHE A 557 19.87 14.69 -8.00
N PRO A 558 19.36 13.45 -8.12
CA PRO A 558 19.43 12.46 -7.05
C PRO A 558 20.86 12.16 -6.58
N SER A 559 21.82 12.02 -7.51
CA SER A 559 23.25 11.83 -7.20
C SER A 559 23.78 12.95 -6.31
N ASN A 560 23.66 14.21 -6.78
CA ASN A 560 24.19 15.37 -6.08
C ASN A 560 23.51 15.63 -4.72
N PHE A 561 22.20 15.34 -4.61
CA PHE A 561 21.42 15.70 -3.44
C PHE A 561 21.34 14.59 -2.39
N PHE A 562 21.19 13.32 -2.79
CA PHE A 562 21.01 12.18 -1.87
C PHE A 562 22.23 11.28 -1.74
N TYR A 563 23.25 11.42 -2.61
CA TYR A 563 24.43 10.55 -2.64
C TYR A 563 25.74 11.34 -2.79
N GLU A 564 25.77 12.61 -2.38
CA GLU A 564 26.99 13.44 -2.30
C GLU A 564 27.70 13.66 -3.66
N GLY A 565 27.01 13.40 -4.78
CA GLY A 565 27.58 13.38 -6.13
C GLY A 565 28.34 12.09 -6.48
N SER A 566 28.37 11.09 -5.58
CA SER A 566 29.18 9.87 -5.74
C SER A 566 28.57 8.83 -6.70
N LEU A 567 27.35 9.04 -7.20
CA LEU A 567 26.68 8.09 -8.09
C LEU A 567 27.06 8.36 -9.56
N GLN A 568 27.82 7.43 -10.12
CA GLN A 568 28.33 7.43 -11.49
C GLN A 568 27.30 6.81 -12.46
N ASN A 569 27.39 7.14 -13.75
CA ASN A 569 26.54 6.58 -14.79
C ASN A 569 27.27 5.46 -15.54
N GLY A 570 26.74 4.24 -15.50
CA GLY A 570 27.20 3.09 -16.29
C GLY A 570 26.45 2.91 -17.61
N VAL A 571 25.71 3.93 -18.02
CA VAL A 571 24.93 3.99 -19.27
C VAL A 571 25.04 5.39 -19.89
N PHE A 572 25.08 5.45 -21.21
CA PHE A 572 25.23 6.67 -21.99
C PHE A 572 23.89 7.35 -22.29
N ALA A 573 23.93 8.58 -22.81
CA ALA A 573 22.73 9.33 -23.17
C ALA A 573 21.94 8.65 -24.30
N ASP A 574 22.59 8.22 -25.37
CA ASP A 574 21.93 7.58 -26.52
C ASP A 574 21.35 6.19 -26.19
N GLU A 575 21.98 5.43 -25.28
CA GLU A 575 21.39 4.18 -24.74
C GLU A 575 20.09 4.42 -23.93
N ARG A 576 19.79 5.68 -23.59
CA ARG A 576 18.57 6.09 -22.88
C ARG A 576 17.80 7.17 -23.65
N ARG A 577 17.92 7.17 -24.98
CA ARG A 577 17.04 7.86 -25.93
C ARG A 577 16.01 6.87 -26.49
N MET A 578 14.73 7.26 -26.54
CA MET A 578 13.70 6.43 -27.17
C MET A 578 13.64 6.74 -28.67
N HIS A 579 13.90 5.74 -29.52
CA HIS A 579 13.76 5.87 -30.97
C HIS A 579 12.28 5.81 -31.37
N GLY A 580 11.87 6.65 -32.35
CA GLY A 580 10.50 6.67 -32.88
C GLY A 580 9.44 7.38 -32.02
N VAL A 581 9.80 7.90 -30.85
CA VAL A 581 8.87 8.57 -29.92
C VAL A 581 8.94 10.10 -30.08
N ASP A 582 7.98 10.69 -30.80
CA ASP A 582 7.83 12.14 -30.95
C ASP A 582 7.18 12.78 -29.70
N PHE A 583 7.98 13.11 -28.69
CA PHE A 583 7.53 13.89 -27.53
C PHE A 583 8.21 15.28 -27.48
N PRO A 584 7.45 16.38 -27.29
CA PRO A 584 8.00 17.73 -27.25
C PRO A 584 8.72 18.03 -25.92
N TRP A 585 9.91 17.46 -25.74
CA TRP A 585 10.80 17.78 -24.62
C TRP A 585 11.30 19.23 -24.73
N PRO A 586 11.26 20.05 -23.65
CA PRO A 586 11.71 21.43 -23.69
C PRO A 586 13.19 21.61 -24.07
N GLN A 587 14.01 20.59 -23.82
CA GLN A 587 15.42 20.51 -24.25
C GLN A 587 15.65 19.09 -24.83
N PRO A 588 15.98 18.92 -26.13
CA PRO A 588 16.08 17.59 -26.77
C PRO A 588 17.17 16.64 -26.24
N ASP A 589 18.07 17.13 -25.40
CA ASP A 589 19.11 16.38 -24.68
C ASP A 589 18.70 15.99 -23.24
N LYS A 590 17.55 16.49 -22.76
CA LYS A 590 17.08 16.30 -21.37
C LYS A 590 15.65 15.75 -21.38
N PRO A 591 15.46 14.42 -21.26
CA PRO A 591 14.14 13.80 -21.17
C PRO A 591 13.52 13.98 -19.78
N MET A 592 13.49 15.23 -19.30
CA MET A 592 12.84 15.63 -18.06
C MET A 592 12.14 16.97 -18.23
N LEU A 593 10.96 17.14 -17.62
CA LEU A 593 10.34 18.47 -17.50
C LEU A 593 9.50 18.60 -16.22
N PHE A 594 9.44 19.82 -15.70
CA PHE A 594 8.50 20.20 -14.65
C PHE A 594 7.41 21.07 -15.28
N TYR A 595 6.17 20.56 -15.30
CA TYR A 595 4.99 21.24 -15.82
C TYR A 595 4.32 22.02 -14.69
N ALA A 596 4.48 23.35 -14.71
CA ALA A 596 3.86 24.24 -13.74
C ALA A 596 2.34 24.27 -13.91
N CYS A 597 1.63 23.74 -12.91
CA CYS A 597 0.18 23.72 -12.82
C CYS A 597 -0.29 24.55 -11.61
N GLN A 598 -1.22 25.48 -11.82
CA GLN A 598 -1.75 26.34 -10.74
C GLN A 598 -3.21 26.03 -10.38
N GLY A 599 -3.73 24.86 -10.79
CA GLY A 599 -5.05 24.38 -10.36
C GLY A 599 -5.10 24.14 -8.85
N GLN A 600 -6.25 24.39 -8.22
CA GLN A 600 -6.42 24.27 -6.77
C GLN A 600 -6.45 22.79 -6.30
N GLU A 601 -6.01 22.56 -5.06
CA GLU A 601 -6.21 21.25 -4.42
C GLU A 601 -7.62 21.14 -3.84
N GLU A 602 -8.20 19.94 -3.94
CA GLU A 602 -9.50 19.61 -3.35
C GLU A 602 -9.34 18.44 -2.38
N ILE A 603 -10.14 18.43 -1.31
CA ILE A 603 -10.25 17.26 -0.44
C ILE A 603 -10.99 16.16 -1.23
N ALA A 604 -10.45 14.94 -1.19
CA ALA A 604 -11.06 13.79 -1.84
C ALA A 604 -12.29 13.32 -1.05
N GLY A 605 -13.14 12.48 -1.65
CA GLY A 605 -14.33 11.90 -0.99
C GLY A 605 -14.05 11.09 0.29
N SER A 606 -12.78 10.88 0.64
CA SER A 606 -12.35 10.26 1.89
C SER A 606 -12.16 11.22 3.07
N GLY A 607 -12.21 12.55 2.85
CA GLY A 607 -11.88 13.58 3.87
C GLY A 607 -10.39 13.66 4.27
N THR A 608 -9.66 12.54 4.17
CA THR A 608 -8.27 12.33 4.58
C THR A 608 -7.24 12.61 3.49
N SER A 609 -7.64 12.55 2.21
CA SER A 609 -6.76 12.59 1.04
C SER A 609 -7.07 13.81 0.15
N TYR A 610 -6.18 14.10 -0.79
CA TYR A 610 -6.25 15.27 -1.66
C TYR A 610 -6.22 14.85 -3.13
N LEU A 611 -6.81 15.66 -4.00
CA LEU A 611 -6.79 15.46 -5.45
C LEU A 611 -6.86 16.81 -6.20
N ASN A 612 -6.39 16.85 -7.45
CA ASN A 612 -6.28 18.07 -8.26
C ASN A 612 -6.67 17.79 -9.72
N ARG A 613 -7.80 18.36 -10.17
CA ARG A 613 -8.36 18.12 -11.52
C ARG A 613 -7.43 18.61 -12.62
N THR A 614 -6.84 19.78 -12.44
CA THR A 614 -6.02 20.42 -13.47
C THR A 614 -4.73 19.64 -13.68
N GLU A 615 -4.13 19.10 -12.61
CA GLU A 615 -3.03 18.14 -12.76
C GLU A 615 -3.48 16.86 -13.45
N ALA A 616 -4.61 16.26 -13.05
CA ALA A 616 -5.10 15.01 -13.64
C ALA A 616 -5.37 15.13 -15.15
N ALA A 617 -5.96 16.24 -15.59
CA ALA A 617 -6.20 16.56 -17.00
C ALA A 617 -4.95 16.95 -17.79
N LEU A 618 -3.82 17.24 -17.13
CA LEU A 618 -2.51 17.34 -17.78
C LEU A 618 -1.85 15.95 -17.89
N VAL A 619 -1.96 15.13 -16.84
CA VAL A 619 -1.41 13.77 -16.80
C VAL A 619 -2.07 12.87 -17.85
N GLU A 620 -3.39 12.96 -18.07
CA GLU A 620 -4.08 12.30 -19.19
C GLU A 620 -3.47 12.73 -20.54
N LYS A 621 -3.33 14.03 -20.79
CA LYS A 621 -2.81 14.56 -22.07
C LYS A 621 -1.38 14.13 -22.33
N ILE A 622 -0.56 14.06 -21.29
CA ILE A 622 0.82 13.56 -21.35
C ILE A 622 0.83 12.06 -21.70
N ALA A 623 0.08 11.22 -20.98
CA ALA A 623 -0.03 9.79 -21.26
C ALA A 623 -0.56 9.53 -22.68
N THR A 624 -1.63 10.24 -23.08
CA THR A 624 -2.19 10.26 -24.43
C THR A 624 -1.18 10.64 -25.50
N ARG A 625 -0.29 11.61 -25.26
CA ARG A 625 0.76 11.96 -26.23
C ARG A 625 1.78 10.84 -26.37
N PHE A 626 2.19 10.18 -25.28
CA PHE A 626 3.08 9.02 -25.36
C PHE A 626 2.44 7.83 -26.09
N LEU A 627 1.19 7.48 -25.77
CA LEU A 627 0.44 6.43 -26.46
C LEU A 627 0.28 6.72 -27.96
N LYS A 628 0.00 7.98 -28.35
CA LYS A 628 -0.02 8.43 -29.76
C LYS A 628 1.36 8.47 -30.43
N SER A 629 2.43 8.34 -29.65
CA SER A 629 3.83 8.26 -30.11
C SER A 629 4.37 6.82 -30.03
N SER A 630 3.47 5.82 -30.16
CA SER A 630 3.77 4.38 -30.17
C SER A 630 4.45 3.81 -28.91
N VAL A 631 4.44 4.54 -27.79
CA VAL A 631 4.81 3.99 -26.48
C VAL A 631 3.70 3.05 -26.00
N LYS A 632 4.06 1.87 -25.50
CA LYS A 632 3.08 0.91 -24.96
C LYS A 632 2.64 1.28 -23.53
N PRO A 633 1.41 0.97 -23.10
CA PRO A 633 0.90 1.32 -21.77
C PRO A 633 1.80 0.85 -20.62
N GLU A 634 2.38 -0.35 -20.71
CA GLU A 634 3.13 -0.99 -19.63
C GLU A 634 4.48 -0.30 -19.38
N GLN A 635 4.99 0.44 -20.39
CA GLN A 635 6.21 1.25 -20.33
C GLN A 635 6.00 2.56 -19.56
N ILE A 636 4.75 2.96 -19.32
CA ILE A 636 4.36 4.19 -18.62
C ILE A 636 4.00 3.86 -17.16
N GLY A 637 4.45 4.69 -16.22
CA GLY A 637 3.97 4.69 -14.84
C GLY A 637 3.53 6.08 -14.39
N VAL A 638 2.47 6.14 -13.60
CA VAL A 638 1.94 7.38 -13.03
C VAL A 638 2.03 7.31 -11.50
N ILE A 639 2.77 8.24 -10.92
CA ILE A 639 3.07 8.29 -9.48
C ILE A 639 2.35 9.48 -8.85
N THR A 640 1.62 9.25 -7.76
CA THR A 640 1.05 10.33 -6.94
C THR A 640 1.12 10.00 -5.45
N PRO A 641 1.45 10.96 -4.56
CA PRO A 641 1.52 10.72 -3.12
C PRO A 641 0.14 10.63 -2.45
N TYR A 642 -0.97 10.89 -3.17
CA TYR A 642 -2.32 10.88 -2.61
C TYR A 642 -3.23 9.86 -3.28
N GLU A 643 -3.82 8.97 -2.48
CA GLU A 643 -4.77 7.96 -2.93
C GLU A 643 -6.03 8.56 -3.59
N GLY A 644 -6.48 9.73 -3.11
CA GLY A 644 -7.56 10.49 -3.75
C GLY A 644 -7.26 10.87 -5.19
N GLN A 645 -6.02 11.31 -5.47
CA GLN A 645 -5.55 11.56 -6.83
C GLN A 645 -5.34 10.27 -7.62
N ARG A 646 -4.85 9.18 -7.01
CA ARG A 646 -4.68 7.88 -7.70
C ARG A 646 -6.03 7.38 -8.23
N ALA A 647 -7.04 7.32 -7.38
CA ALA A 647 -8.38 6.89 -7.75
C ALA A 647 -9.02 7.83 -8.80
N TYR A 648 -8.83 9.15 -8.66
CA TYR A 648 -9.37 10.11 -9.64
C TYR A 648 -8.65 10.05 -10.99
N LEU A 649 -7.33 9.82 -11.04
CA LEU A 649 -6.57 9.64 -12.27
C LEU A 649 -7.07 8.44 -13.08
N VAL A 650 -7.22 7.28 -12.42
CA VAL A 650 -7.72 6.04 -13.04
C VAL A 650 -9.12 6.26 -13.62
N GLN A 651 -10.03 6.86 -12.85
CA GLN A 651 -11.38 7.21 -13.30
C GLN A 651 -11.37 8.23 -14.46
N HIS A 652 -10.60 9.32 -14.34
CA HIS A 652 -10.54 10.38 -15.34
C HIS A 652 -10.03 9.87 -16.69
N MET A 653 -8.96 9.07 -16.72
CA MET A 653 -8.43 8.51 -17.97
C MET A 653 -9.41 7.54 -18.65
N GLN A 654 -10.21 6.79 -17.89
CA GLN A 654 -11.18 5.84 -18.44
C GLN A 654 -12.42 6.52 -19.05
N TYR A 655 -12.96 7.55 -18.39
CA TYR A 655 -14.19 8.23 -18.82
C TYR A 655 -13.95 9.46 -19.72
N GLN A 656 -12.75 10.06 -19.69
CA GLN A 656 -12.43 11.30 -20.42
C GLN A 656 -11.15 11.21 -21.28
N GLY A 657 -10.45 10.07 -21.28
CA GLY A 657 -9.29 9.85 -22.16
C GLY A 657 -9.67 9.81 -23.63
N SER A 658 -8.82 10.39 -24.49
CA SER A 658 -9.09 10.51 -25.94
C SER A 658 -8.80 9.23 -26.77
N LEU A 659 -8.42 8.13 -26.13
CA LEU A 659 -8.13 6.83 -26.75
C LEU A 659 -9.03 5.73 -26.16
N HIS A 660 -8.96 4.51 -26.69
CA HIS A 660 -9.74 3.39 -26.20
C HIS A 660 -9.40 3.07 -24.73
N ALA A 661 -10.40 3.06 -23.85
CA ALA A 661 -10.25 3.00 -22.39
C ALA A 661 -9.23 1.95 -21.89
N LYS A 662 -9.21 0.76 -22.49
CA LYS A 662 -8.25 -0.31 -22.15
C LYS A 662 -6.78 0.14 -22.16
N LEU A 663 -6.38 1.00 -23.09
CA LEU A 663 -4.99 1.50 -23.16
C LEU A 663 -4.58 2.31 -21.93
N TYR A 664 -5.53 2.91 -21.21
CA TYR A 664 -5.27 3.57 -19.93
C TYR A 664 -5.38 2.60 -18.75
N GLN A 665 -6.13 1.49 -18.88
CA GLN A 665 -6.23 0.46 -17.84
C GLN A 665 -4.92 -0.32 -17.69
N ASP A 666 -4.18 -0.50 -18.79
CA ASP A 666 -2.83 -1.10 -18.79
C ASP A 666 -1.72 -0.13 -18.30
N ILE A 667 -2.02 1.14 -18.01
CA ILE A 667 -1.07 2.10 -17.38
C ILE A 667 -1.07 1.94 -15.86
N GLU A 668 0.11 1.79 -15.27
CA GLU A 668 0.26 1.60 -13.83
C GLU A 668 0.15 2.93 -13.05
N VAL A 669 -0.94 3.13 -12.31
CA VAL A 669 -1.20 4.34 -11.50
C VAL A 669 -1.18 4.02 -10.00
N ALA A 670 -0.14 4.45 -9.27
CA ALA A 670 0.05 4.06 -7.86
C ALA A 670 0.83 5.10 -7.02
N SER A 671 0.99 4.82 -5.71
CA SER A 671 1.79 5.66 -4.82
C SER A 671 3.30 5.42 -4.97
N VAL A 672 4.10 6.38 -4.51
CA VAL A 672 5.58 6.27 -4.43
C VAL A 672 6.01 4.95 -3.78
N ASP A 673 5.37 4.57 -2.68
CA ASP A 673 5.60 3.35 -1.90
C ASP A 673 5.33 2.08 -2.74
N ALA A 674 4.28 2.09 -3.56
CA ALA A 674 3.93 0.95 -4.42
C ALA A 674 4.93 0.73 -5.57
N PHE A 675 5.63 1.80 -5.98
CA PHE A 675 6.65 1.82 -7.03
C PHE A 675 8.09 1.52 -6.52
N GLN A 676 8.31 1.38 -5.21
CA GLN A 676 9.62 0.93 -4.70
C GLN A 676 9.96 -0.47 -5.23
N GLY A 677 11.25 -0.76 -5.47
CA GLY A 677 11.70 -1.96 -6.19
C GLY A 677 11.39 -2.00 -7.70
N ARG A 678 10.45 -1.18 -8.20
CA ARG A 678 10.06 -1.15 -9.63
C ARG A 678 10.83 -0.09 -10.44
N GLU A 679 10.66 -0.16 -11.75
CA GLU A 679 11.05 0.84 -12.75
C GLU A 679 10.08 0.84 -13.93
N LYS A 680 10.09 1.93 -14.71
CA LYS A 680 9.35 2.12 -15.96
C LYS A 680 10.23 2.87 -16.96
N ASP A 681 9.86 2.86 -18.24
CA ASP A 681 10.58 3.65 -19.23
C ASP A 681 10.29 5.15 -19.05
N LEU A 682 9.02 5.48 -18.84
CA LEU A 682 8.53 6.84 -18.61
C LEU A 682 7.74 6.93 -17.30
N ILE A 683 7.97 8.00 -16.55
CA ILE A 683 7.24 8.31 -15.31
C ILE A 683 6.57 9.67 -15.40
N VAL A 684 5.29 9.74 -15.05
CA VAL A 684 4.57 10.99 -14.83
C VAL A 684 4.22 11.11 -13.34
N MET A 685 4.71 12.14 -12.67
CA MET A 685 4.44 12.43 -11.26
C MET A 685 3.40 13.54 -11.14
N SER A 686 2.35 13.35 -10.34
CA SER A 686 1.40 14.40 -9.93
C SER A 686 1.66 14.76 -8.48
N CYS A 687 1.91 16.04 -8.20
CA CYS A 687 2.23 16.54 -6.85
C CYS A 687 0.98 16.89 -6.03
N VAL A 688 -0.15 17.19 -6.69
CA VAL A 688 -1.47 17.54 -6.15
C VAL A 688 -1.54 18.87 -5.41
N ARG A 689 -0.56 19.15 -4.53
CA ARG A 689 -0.66 20.19 -3.50
C ARG A 689 -0.49 21.60 -4.08
N SER A 690 -1.51 22.41 -3.82
CA SER A 690 -1.75 23.72 -4.40
C SER A 690 -2.60 24.55 -3.43
N ASN A 691 -1.95 25.08 -2.39
CA ASN A 691 -2.57 25.82 -1.28
C ASN A 691 -1.67 26.97 -0.77
N GLU A 692 -2.27 27.90 -0.03
CA GLU A 692 -1.57 29.09 0.47
C GLU A 692 -0.80 28.81 1.78
N HIS A 693 -1.41 28.12 2.75
CA HIS A 693 -0.86 28.02 4.12
C HIS A 693 -0.80 26.58 4.71
N GLN A 694 -1.24 25.54 3.98
CA GLN A 694 -1.45 24.19 4.53
C GLN A 694 -0.28 23.22 4.35
N GLY A 695 0.85 23.67 3.78
CA GLY A 695 2.03 22.86 3.49
C GLY A 695 1.77 21.75 2.45
N ILE A 696 2.76 20.87 2.24
CA ILE A 696 2.71 19.80 1.21
C ILE A 696 2.64 18.37 1.76
N GLY A 697 2.59 18.19 3.09
CA GLY A 697 2.32 16.91 3.75
C GLY A 697 3.37 15.83 3.39
N PHE A 698 2.91 14.69 2.84
CA PHE A 698 3.75 13.55 2.50
C PHE A 698 4.87 13.86 1.48
N LEU A 699 4.78 14.98 0.74
CA LEU A 699 5.86 15.44 -0.14
C LEU A 699 7.07 16.04 0.59
N ASN A 700 7.01 16.21 1.92
CA ASN A 700 8.15 16.67 2.72
C ASN A 700 9.26 15.63 2.89
N ASP A 701 8.95 14.32 2.78
CA ASP A 701 9.92 13.25 3.03
C ASP A 701 10.96 13.17 1.89
N PRO A 702 12.26 13.42 2.15
CA PRO A 702 13.28 13.36 1.12
C PRO A 702 13.40 11.98 0.47
N ARG A 703 13.14 10.91 1.24
CA ARG A 703 13.24 9.52 0.78
C ARG A 703 12.12 9.19 -0.21
N ARG A 704 10.93 9.78 -0.04
CA ARG A 704 9.81 9.71 -1.01
C ARG A 704 10.16 10.37 -2.32
N LEU A 705 10.74 11.58 -2.28
CA LEU A 705 11.14 12.27 -3.51
C LEU A 705 12.27 11.52 -4.23
N ASN A 706 13.27 11.02 -3.50
CA ASN A 706 14.35 10.21 -4.07
C ASN A 706 13.82 8.95 -4.79
N VAL A 707 12.91 8.19 -4.17
CA VAL A 707 12.26 7.05 -4.85
C VAL A 707 11.52 7.51 -6.10
N ALA A 708 10.67 8.54 -6.02
CA ALA A 708 9.87 9.01 -7.15
C ALA A 708 10.73 9.46 -8.36
N LEU A 709 11.78 10.25 -8.12
CA LEU A 709 12.69 10.74 -9.16
C LEU A 709 13.48 9.61 -9.86
N THR A 710 13.62 8.45 -9.23
CA THR A 710 14.53 7.38 -9.67
C THR A 710 13.83 6.11 -10.19
N ARG A 711 12.55 6.23 -10.57
CA ARG A 711 11.78 5.13 -11.19
C ARG A 711 11.88 5.08 -12.72
N ALA A 712 12.21 6.18 -13.38
CA ALA A 712 12.27 6.29 -14.84
C ALA A 712 13.60 5.79 -15.42
N ARG A 713 13.55 5.07 -16.56
CA ARG A 713 14.75 4.72 -17.36
C ARG A 713 15.06 5.80 -18.39
N TYR A 714 14.08 6.18 -19.20
CA TYR A 714 14.25 7.10 -20.33
C TYR A 714 13.83 8.53 -19.99
N GLY A 715 12.71 8.76 -19.30
CA GLY A 715 12.28 10.13 -18.99
C GLY A 715 11.24 10.31 -17.88
N ILE A 716 11.21 11.52 -17.30
CA ILE A 716 10.32 11.88 -16.18
C ILE A 716 9.60 13.22 -16.44
N ILE A 717 8.31 13.28 -16.08
CA ILE A 717 7.52 14.50 -16.14
C ILE A 717 6.89 14.74 -14.78
N ILE A 718 7.15 15.90 -14.18
CA ILE A 718 6.61 16.27 -12.87
C ILE A 718 5.55 17.37 -13.08
N VAL A 719 4.31 17.11 -12.68
CA VAL A 719 3.20 18.08 -12.73
C VAL A 719 2.91 18.56 -11.31
N GLY A 720 2.86 19.87 -11.09
CA GLY A 720 2.63 20.43 -9.76
C GLY A 720 2.68 21.96 -9.71
N ASN A 721 2.37 22.55 -8.55
CA ASN A 721 2.41 24.00 -8.34
C ASN A 721 3.76 24.48 -7.77
N PRO A 722 4.61 25.18 -8.55
CA PRO A 722 5.93 25.61 -8.08
C PRO A 722 5.85 26.54 -6.87
N LYS A 723 4.84 27.44 -6.80
CA LYS A 723 4.68 28.45 -5.73
C LYS A 723 4.45 27.84 -4.34
N VAL A 724 3.98 26.60 -4.30
CA VAL A 724 3.61 25.89 -3.07
C VAL A 724 4.72 24.90 -2.68
N LEU A 725 5.29 24.22 -3.66
CA LEU A 725 6.43 23.33 -3.49
C LEU A 725 7.71 24.10 -3.10
N SER A 726 7.98 25.28 -3.68
CA SER A 726 9.18 26.09 -3.40
C SER A 726 9.28 26.62 -1.96
N LYS A 727 8.22 26.47 -1.15
CA LYS A 727 8.20 26.76 0.30
C LYS A 727 9.00 25.73 1.10
N GLN A 728 9.25 24.53 0.55
CA GLN A 728 10.08 23.49 1.17
C GLN A 728 11.50 23.49 0.58
N PRO A 729 12.58 23.45 1.39
CA PRO A 729 13.94 23.60 0.89
C PRO A 729 14.33 22.57 -0.19
N LEU A 730 13.99 21.29 0.00
CA LEU A 730 14.24 20.21 -0.97
C LEU A 730 13.63 20.51 -2.35
N TRP A 731 12.34 20.89 -2.35
CA TRP A 731 11.61 21.20 -3.57
C TRP A 731 12.06 22.52 -4.21
N ASN A 732 12.51 23.49 -3.42
CA ASN A 732 13.15 24.71 -3.94
C ASN A 732 14.44 24.39 -4.71
N HIS A 733 15.31 23.51 -4.18
CA HIS A 733 16.50 23.04 -4.91
C HIS A 733 16.11 22.30 -6.20
N LEU A 734 15.08 21.43 -6.18
CA LEU A 734 14.61 20.73 -7.38
C LEU A 734 14.09 21.70 -8.45
N LEU A 735 13.22 22.64 -8.07
CA LEU A 735 12.68 23.66 -8.97
C LEU A 735 13.77 24.58 -9.54
N THR A 736 14.76 24.93 -8.73
CA THR A 736 15.95 25.68 -9.17
C THR A 736 16.74 24.89 -10.20
N PHE A 737 17.07 23.61 -9.93
CA PHE A 737 17.76 22.73 -10.88
C PHE A 737 16.99 22.56 -12.21
N TYR A 738 15.66 22.41 -12.17
CA TYR A 738 14.84 22.32 -13.38
C TYR A 738 14.80 23.66 -14.16
N LYS A 739 14.81 24.81 -13.47
CA LYS A 739 14.86 26.13 -14.11
C LYS A 739 16.23 26.42 -14.73
N GLU A 740 17.32 26.19 -14.02
CA GLU A 740 18.69 26.31 -14.53
C GLU A 740 18.93 25.43 -15.76
N ASN A 741 18.28 24.26 -15.82
CA ASN A 741 18.35 23.37 -16.98
C ASN A 741 17.41 23.73 -18.14
N LYS A 742 16.58 24.78 -18.02
CA LYS A 742 15.54 25.21 -18.99
C LYS A 742 14.45 24.16 -19.26
N VAL A 743 14.07 23.43 -18.21
CA VAL A 743 13.05 22.37 -18.26
C VAL A 743 11.89 22.58 -17.27
N LEU A 744 11.84 23.73 -16.60
CA LEU A 744 10.65 24.21 -15.88
C LEU A 744 9.75 25.01 -16.85
N VAL A 745 8.57 24.49 -17.15
CA VAL A 745 7.72 24.97 -18.25
C VAL A 745 6.25 25.14 -17.90
N GLU A 746 5.56 25.97 -18.69
CA GLU A 746 4.12 26.26 -18.61
C GLU A 746 3.52 26.45 -20.02
N GLY A 747 2.22 26.72 -20.10
CA GLY A 747 1.47 26.77 -21.37
C GLY A 747 0.85 25.42 -21.77
N PRO A 748 0.39 25.26 -23.01
CA PRO A 748 -0.17 24.00 -23.51
C PRO A 748 0.92 23.04 -24.02
N LEU A 749 0.66 21.72 -23.97
CA LEU A 749 1.64 20.67 -24.31
C LEU A 749 2.19 20.74 -25.74
N ASN A 750 1.48 21.38 -26.68
CA ASN A 750 1.92 21.60 -28.06
C ASN A 750 2.71 22.90 -28.28
N ASN A 751 2.85 23.76 -27.26
CA ASN A 751 3.57 25.03 -27.31
C ASN A 751 4.05 25.41 -25.90
N LEU A 752 4.88 24.53 -25.31
CA LEU A 752 5.47 24.71 -23.99
C LEU A 752 6.45 25.88 -24.00
N LYS A 753 6.44 26.68 -22.93
CA LYS A 753 7.33 27.84 -22.74
C LYS A 753 8.01 27.75 -21.37
N GLU A 754 9.22 28.30 -21.24
CA GLU A 754 9.91 28.38 -19.95
C GLU A 754 9.08 29.20 -18.94
N SER A 755 8.90 28.70 -17.72
CA SER A 755 8.05 29.37 -16.73
C SER A 755 8.74 30.60 -16.12
N VAL A 756 8.08 31.75 -16.21
CA VAL A 756 8.58 33.01 -15.67
C VAL A 756 8.55 33.07 -14.13
N ILE A 757 7.93 32.09 -13.46
CA ILE A 757 7.81 32.04 -11.99
C ILE A 757 9.19 32.18 -11.33
N GLN A 758 9.30 33.14 -10.42
CA GLN A 758 10.47 33.34 -9.56
C GLN A 758 10.19 32.75 -8.17
N PHE A 759 11.25 32.25 -7.54
CA PHE A 759 11.25 31.75 -6.17
C PHE A 759 12.52 32.21 -5.46
N SER A 760 12.49 32.29 -4.13
CA SER A 760 13.64 32.67 -3.32
C SER A 760 14.80 31.68 -3.51
N LYS A 761 16.04 32.18 -3.50
CA LYS A 761 17.24 31.34 -3.62
C LYS A 761 17.21 30.23 -2.54
N PRO A 762 17.57 28.98 -2.89
CA PRO A 762 17.60 27.89 -1.93
C PRO A 762 18.55 28.21 -0.76
N ARG A 763 18.06 28.01 0.48
CA ARG A 763 18.88 28.10 1.69
C ARG A 763 19.69 26.81 1.85
N LYS A 764 20.94 26.90 2.32
CA LYS A 764 21.72 25.72 2.74
C LYS A 764 20.91 24.91 3.75
N LEU A 765 20.79 23.61 3.51
CA LEU A 765 20.20 22.66 4.44
C LEU A 765 21.21 22.28 5.51
N ILE A 766 20.86 22.53 6.77
CA ILE A 766 21.55 21.99 7.94
C ILE A 766 20.67 20.85 8.46
N ASN A 767 21.20 19.63 8.55
CA ASN A 767 20.47 18.48 9.05
C ASN A 767 20.41 18.52 10.57
N THR A 768 19.22 18.77 11.15
CA THR A 768 19.00 18.82 12.61
C THR A 768 18.57 17.49 13.21
N VAL A 769 18.34 16.44 12.39
CA VAL A 769 17.66 15.20 12.82
C VAL A 769 18.63 14.05 13.08
N ASN A 770 19.89 14.14 12.66
CA ASN A 770 20.87 13.08 12.90
C ASN A 770 22.31 13.63 13.05
N PRO A 771 22.82 13.79 14.28
CA PRO A 771 24.19 14.27 14.53
C PRO A 771 25.30 13.35 14.00
N GLY A 772 25.04 12.05 13.82
CA GLY A 772 25.97 11.13 13.15
C GLY A 772 25.79 11.08 11.62
N GLY A 773 24.70 11.65 11.11
CA GLY A 773 24.31 11.65 9.70
C GLY A 773 24.80 12.89 8.94
N HIS A 774 26.11 13.14 8.96
CA HIS A 774 26.74 14.27 8.29
C HIS A 774 26.69 14.14 6.75
N PHE A 775 25.61 14.65 6.16
CA PHE A 775 25.40 14.74 4.71
C PHE A 775 26.31 15.77 3.98
N MET A 776 27.26 16.37 4.69
CA MET A 776 28.29 17.26 4.15
C MET A 776 29.58 17.18 4.97
N HIS A 777 30.71 17.12 4.28
CA HIS A 777 32.10 17.11 4.77
C HIS A 777 32.57 15.91 5.61
N THR A 778 33.51 15.15 5.04
CA THR A 778 34.39 14.24 5.77
C THR A 778 35.58 15.01 6.36
N THR A 779 35.46 15.47 7.60
CA THR A 779 36.59 15.93 8.42
C THR A 779 36.61 15.14 9.72
N MET A 780 37.78 14.59 10.06
CA MET A 780 37.93 13.73 11.25
C MET A 780 37.73 14.52 12.54
N PHE A 781 37.04 13.91 13.50
CA PHE A 781 37.17 14.23 14.93
C PHE A 781 37.70 12.99 15.65
N ASP A 782 38.64 13.18 16.57
CA ASP A 782 39.27 12.11 17.33
C ASP A 782 38.35 11.64 18.47
N ALA A 783 38.36 10.35 18.79
CA ALA A 783 37.47 9.73 19.78
C ALA A 783 37.77 10.15 21.24
N ARG A 784 38.73 11.05 21.45
CA ARG A 784 39.18 11.52 22.77
C ARG A 784 38.38 12.71 23.31
N GLU A 785 37.79 13.55 22.47
CA GLU A 785 36.99 14.71 22.93
C GLU A 785 35.63 14.30 23.53
N ALA A 786 35.21 13.05 23.36
CA ALA A 786 33.98 12.50 23.95
C ALA A 786 34.10 12.16 25.46
N MET A 787 35.30 12.27 26.06
CA MET A 787 35.56 11.84 27.44
C MET A 787 35.94 13.00 28.38
N ILE A 788 35.15 14.08 28.36
CA ILE A 788 35.18 15.14 29.38
C ILE A 788 33.82 15.20 30.10
N PRO A 789 33.74 14.89 31.41
CA PRO A 789 32.52 15.07 32.19
C PRO A 789 32.07 16.55 32.20
N GLY A 790 30.78 16.79 31.93
CA GLY A 790 30.19 18.14 31.88
C GLY A 790 29.79 18.66 30.48
N SER A 791 29.86 17.83 29.44
CA SER A 791 29.39 18.21 28.09
C SER A 791 27.85 18.23 27.97
N VAL A 792 27.31 19.40 27.58
CA VAL A 792 25.97 19.76 27.02
C VAL A 792 24.70 19.02 27.46
N TYR A 793 24.68 17.69 27.53
CA TYR A 793 23.48 16.88 27.82
C TYR A 793 23.10 16.83 29.32
N ASP A 794 23.96 17.30 30.21
CA ASP A 794 23.87 17.06 31.66
C ASP A 794 23.39 18.27 32.48
N ARG A 795 22.58 19.16 31.89
CA ARG A 795 22.00 20.35 32.59
C ARG A 795 20.57 20.71 32.16
N SER A 796 19.60 19.91 32.60
CA SER A 796 18.19 20.34 32.62
C SER A 796 17.37 19.76 33.79
N SER A 797 17.97 19.64 34.97
CA SER A 797 17.24 19.53 36.24
C SER A 797 17.93 20.36 37.32
N HIS A 798 17.15 20.86 38.29
CA HIS A 798 17.55 21.63 39.48
C HIS A 798 18.46 22.87 39.25
N LEU A 799 17.88 24.07 39.40
CA LEU A 799 18.03 24.84 40.65
C LEU A 799 17.19 26.14 40.66
N ASN A 800 17.11 26.77 41.83
CA ASN A 800 16.29 27.93 42.13
C ASN A 800 17.10 28.90 43.03
N GLY A 801 17.01 30.22 42.81
CA GLY A 801 17.48 31.24 43.76
C GLY A 801 18.69 32.11 43.35
N ASN A 802 18.47 33.42 43.47
CA ASN A 802 19.36 34.59 43.61
C ASN A 802 20.91 34.43 43.67
N ALA A 803 21.60 35.20 42.81
CA ALA A 803 22.83 35.96 43.11
C ALA A 803 22.96 37.18 42.16
N ALA A 804 23.86 38.14 42.44
CA ALA A 804 23.89 39.46 41.79
C ALA A 804 25.12 39.75 40.90
N TRP A 805 25.02 40.85 40.13
CA TRP A 805 26.00 41.35 39.13
C TRP A 805 27.28 41.97 39.77
N PRO A 806 28.33 42.26 38.98
CA PRO A 806 28.40 43.58 38.32
C PRO A 806 28.73 43.55 36.80
N VAL A 807 28.48 44.68 36.14
CA VAL A 807 28.47 44.89 34.69
C VAL A 807 29.77 45.55 34.18
N MET A 808 30.20 45.20 32.96
CA MET A 808 30.80 46.16 32.02
C MET A 808 30.11 46.07 30.65
N LYS A 809 30.07 47.18 29.90
CA LYS A 809 29.23 47.35 28.70
C LYS A 809 30.10 47.55 27.46
N GLU A 810 29.66 47.03 26.31
CA GLU A 810 29.42 47.92 25.15
C GLU A 810 28.39 47.35 24.15
N THR A 811 27.51 48.26 23.73
CA THR A 811 26.22 48.08 23.04
C THR A 811 26.25 47.58 21.60
N TYR A 812 25.36 46.62 21.27
CA TYR A 812 24.35 46.71 20.19
C TYR A 812 23.14 45.80 20.55
N PRO A 813 21.90 46.07 20.07
CA PRO A 813 20.69 45.62 20.78
C PRO A 813 20.13 44.22 20.42
N ASP A 814 19.79 43.49 21.49
CA ASP A 814 18.76 42.45 21.67
C ASP A 814 18.52 41.37 20.60
N ALA A 815 19.22 40.25 20.78
CA ALA A 815 18.81 38.93 20.28
C ALA A 815 17.90 38.20 21.29
N ALA A 816 16.58 38.37 21.17
CA ALA A 816 15.60 37.83 22.13
C ALA A 816 14.59 36.84 21.50
N PHE A 817 15.04 35.79 20.78
CA PHE A 817 14.12 34.84 20.12
C PHE A 817 14.61 33.38 19.96
N LEU A 818 15.52 32.89 20.84
CA LEU A 818 16.06 31.52 20.75
C LEU A 818 15.85 30.67 22.02
N SER A 819 14.59 30.35 22.32
CA SER A 819 14.23 29.09 22.97
C SER A 819 12.78 28.70 22.64
N ARG A 820 12.59 28.02 21.51
CA ARG A 820 11.36 27.28 21.16
C ARG A 820 11.71 26.03 20.36
N ALA A 821 11.47 24.87 20.94
CA ALA A 821 11.46 23.60 20.21
C ALA A 821 10.28 23.57 19.22
N HIS A 822 10.39 22.71 18.20
CA HIS A 822 9.53 22.74 17.00
C HIS A 822 8.03 22.52 17.28
N ASP A 823 7.19 23.38 16.70
CA ASP A 823 5.72 23.28 16.74
C ASP A 823 5.15 23.19 15.31
N PRO A 824 4.42 22.12 14.94
CA PRO A 824 3.83 21.96 13.61
C PRO A 824 2.48 22.68 13.43
N LEU A 825 2.22 23.77 14.17
CA LEU A 825 1.11 24.70 13.96
C LEU A 825 1.55 26.16 14.15
N SER A 826 1.66 26.91 13.06
CA SER A 826 1.98 28.34 13.11
C SER A 826 0.75 29.20 13.46
N TYR A 827 0.64 29.62 14.73
CA TYR A 827 -0.24 30.71 15.16
C TYR A 827 0.47 32.07 15.01
N ILE A 828 -0.24 33.08 14.50
CA ILE A 828 0.19 34.49 14.48
C ILE A 828 -1.01 35.32 14.97
N GLY A 829 -0.74 36.33 15.81
CA GLY A 829 -1.78 37.22 16.37
C GLY A 829 -2.32 38.25 15.36
N PRO A 830 -3.37 39.01 15.75
CA PRO A 830 -4.03 39.95 14.86
C PRO A 830 -3.33 41.31 14.81
N GLU A 831 -2.97 41.80 13.62
CA GLU A 831 -3.02 43.24 13.35
C GLU A 831 -3.09 43.62 11.86
N GLN A 832 -3.59 44.84 11.60
CA GLN A 832 -3.58 45.59 10.34
C GLN A 832 -4.16 44.92 9.08
N ARG A 833 -5.51 45.00 8.96
CA ARG A 833 -6.24 44.75 7.70
C ARG A 833 -6.01 45.89 6.70
N SER A 834 -5.46 45.60 5.53
CA SER A 834 -5.62 46.45 4.34
C SER A 834 -6.84 45.98 3.54
N GLN A 835 -7.92 46.76 3.53
CA GLN A 835 -9.15 46.40 2.82
C GLN A 835 -9.10 46.83 1.35
N GLY A 836 -9.22 45.86 0.44
CA GLY A 836 -9.65 46.08 -0.94
C GLY A 836 -11.14 45.74 -1.09
N PRO A 837 -11.96 46.55 -1.79
CA PRO A 837 -13.40 46.33 -1.85
C PRO A 837 -13.78 45.23 -2.85
N MET A 838 -14.37 44.14 -2.34
CA MET A 838 -15.22 43.22 -3.10
C MET A 838 -16.61 43.21 -2.44
N ALA A 839 -17.52 44.04 -2.94
CA ALA A 839 -18.88 44.18 -2.43
C ALA A 839 -19.89 43.54 -3.39
N ASN A 840 -21.02 43.13 -2.81
CA ASN A 840 -22.29 42.85 -3.50
C ASN A 840 -22.31 41.67 -4.51
N LEU A 841 -22.40 40.45 -3.98
CA LEU A 841 -23.26 39.40 -4.55
C LEU A 841 -24.51 39.30 -3.68
N PRO A 842 -25.74 39.28 -4.23
CA PRO A 842 -26.96 39.20 -3.43
C PRO A 842 -27.12 37.81 -2.80
N VAL A 843 -27.67 37.77 -1.58
CA VAL A 843 -27.99 36.52 -0.88
C VAL A 843 -29.31 35.95 -1.43
N PRO A 844 -29.36 34.66 -1.83
CA PRO A 844 -30.61 33.98 -2.15
C PRO A 844 -31.57 33.98 -0.94
N ILE A 845 -32.71 34.64 -1.08
CA ILE A 845 -33.83 34.57 -0.13
C ILE A 845 -35.05 34.03 -0.91
N GLY A 846 -35.13 32.70 -1.03
CA GLY A 846 -36.21 32.05 -1.76
C GLY A 846 -36.02 30.55 -1.95
N MET A 847 -36.98 29.77 -1.45
CA MET A 847 -37.35 28.40 -1.84
C MET A 847 -36.20 27.40 -2.14
N PHE A 848 -35.77 26.69 -1.10
CA PHE A 848 -35.34 25.29 -1.25
C PHE A 848 -36.59 24.40 -1.30
N MET A 849 -36.60 23.37 -2.16
CA MET A 849 -37.70 22.39 -2.20
C MET A 849 -37.61 21.43 -1.01
N ASN A 850 -38.24 21.79 0.11
CA ASN A 850 -38.35 20.91 1.27
C ASN A 850 -39.51 19.91 1.08
N MET A 851 -39.24 18.61 1.20
CA MET A 851 -40.16 17.54 0.81
C MET A 851 -40.71 16.79 2.03
N ALA A 852 -41.70 17.39 2.69
CA ALA A 852 -42.55 16.72 3.67
C ALA A 852 -44.02 16.73 3.19
N HIS A 853 -44.63 15.55 3.08
CA HIS A 853 -46.03 15.30 2.73
C HIS A 853 -46.55 15.80 1.36
N ILE A 854 -46.38 14.97 0.32
CA ILE A 854 -47.29 14.89 -0.84
C ILE A 854 -47.69 13.42 -1.06
N PRO A 855 -48.97 13.07 -1.36
CA PRO A 855 -49.40 11.68 -1.52
C PRO A 855 -48.82 10.97 -2.78
N PRO A 856 -48.71 9.63 -2.78
CA PRO A 856 -48.07 8.88 -3.85
C PRO A 856 -48.92 8.81 -5.14
N ARG A 857 -48.76 9.80 -6.03
CA ARG A 857 -49.45 9.86 -7.34
C ARG A 857 -48.59 10.27 -8.55
N PHE A 858 -47.33 9.82 -8.63
CA PHE A 858 -46.60 9.82 -9.91
C PHE A 858 -45.72 8.58 -10.22
N TYR A 859 -45.53 7.64 -9.29
CA TYR A 859 -44.57 6.54 -9.47
C TYR A 859 -45.02 5.43 -10.45
N ASN A 860 -46.32 5.26 -10.69
CA ASN A 860 -46.85 4.09 -11.42
C ASN A 860 -46.77 4.16 -12.95
N GLN A 861 -46.58 5.34 -13.55
CA GLN A 861 -46.73 5.47 -15.01
C GLN A 861 -45.57 4.84 -15.80
N HIS A 862 -44.36 4.76 -15.23
CA HIS A 862 -43.20 4.15 -15.90
C HIS A 862 -43.19 2.61 -15.78
N GLN A 863 -43.60 2.04 -14.63
CA GLN A 863 -43.71 0.59 -14.47
C GLN A 863 -44.81 -0.03 -15.34
N GLN A 864 -45.95 0.65 -15.53
CA GLN A 864 -47.01 0.17 -16.42
C GLN A 864 -46.55 0.13 -17.90
N ALA A 865 -45.74 1.10 -18.35
CA ALA A 865 -45.18 1.11 -19.70
C ALA A 865 -44.21 -0.06 -19.96
N LEU A 866 -43.47 -0.51 -18.94
CA LEU A 866 -42.55 -1.65 -19.03
C LEU A 866 -43.30 -2.99 -18.99
N GLN A 867 -44.27 -3.16 -18.08
CA GLN A 867 -45.08 -4.39 -18.00
C GLN A 867 -45.96 -4.60 -19.24
N ALA A 868 -46.46 -3.52 -19.87
CA ALA A 868 -47.17 -3.59 -21.14
C ALA A 868 -46.29 -4.12 -22.30
N ARG A 869 -44.96 -3.93 -22.23
CA ARG A 869 -44.01 -4.36 -23.28
C ARG A 869 -43.60 -5.82 -23.20
N GLN A 870 -43.78 -6.50 -22.07
CA GLN A 870 -43.42 -7.92 -21.91
C GLN A 870 -44.59 -8.89 -22.14
N ARG A 871 -45.86 -8.44 -22.05
CA ARG A 871 -47.03 -9.33 -22.18
C ARG A 871 -47.40 -9.75 -23.61
N ASN A 872 -46.84 -9.14 -24.65
CA ASN A 872 -47.17 -9.42 -26.06
C ASN A 872 -46.17 -10.34 -26.79
N ARG A 873 -45.54 -11.29 -26.08
CA ARG A 873 -44.73 -12.37 -26.67
C ARG A 873 -45.00 -13.73 -26.00
N VAL A 874 -46.10 -14.38 -26.40
CA VAL A 874 -46.27 -15.86 -26.58
C VAL A 874 -47.75 -16.15 -26.90
N GLY A 875 -48.00 -16.91 -27.98
CA GLY A 875 -49.35 -17.34 -28.42
C GLY A 875 -50.21 -16.23 -29.08
N ASN A 876 -51.12 -16.51 -30.02
CA ASN A 876 -51.32 -17.74 -30.82
C ASN A 876 -51.79 -17.31 -32.25
N GLY A 877 -51.67 -18.18 -33.26
CA GLY A 877 -51.79 -17.79 -34.68
C GLY A 877 -53.20 -17.87 -35.29
N GLY A 878 -53.40 -17.23 -36.46
CA GLY A 878 -54.64 -17.39 -37.25
C GLY A 878 -54.82 -16.52 -38.50
N ARG A 879 -54.59 -17.13 -39.69
CA ARG A 879 -55.15 -16.79 -41.03
C ARG A 879 -54.73 -15.48 -41.76
N ARG A 880 -54.57 -15.62 -43.08
CA ARG A 880 -54.51 -14.58 -44.16
C ARG A 880 -55.91 -14.49 -44.85
N PRO A 881 -56.18 -13.66 -45.89
CA PRO A 881 -55.42 -12.59 -46.57
C PRO A 881 -56.19 -11.22 -46.47
N ALA A 882 -56.33 -10.27 -47.41
CA ALA A 882 -55.91 -10.06 -48.82
C ALA A 882 -56.00 -8.55 -49.23
N GLY A 883 -55.30 -8.17 -50.32
CA GLY A 883 -55.48 -6.88 -51.03
C GLY A 883 -54.78 -5.65 -50.39
N SER A 884 -54.42 -4.58 -51.11
CA SER A 884 -54.39 -4.36 -52.57
C SER A 884 -53.34 -3.29 -52.97
N LYS A 885 -52.98 -3.21 -54.26
CA LYS A 885 -52.20 -2.12 -54.92
C LYS A 885 -53.17 -1.02 -55.44
N PRO A 886 -52.78 0.14 -56.06
CA PRO A 886 -51.46 0.51 -56.63
C PRO A 886 -51.02 2.02 -56.60
N SER A 887 -49.78 2.27 -57.10
CA SER A 887 -49.35 3.51 -57.83
C SER A 887 -49.29 4.84 -57.03
N ARG A 888 -48.73 5.99 -57.47
CA ARG A 888 -47.83 6.51 -58.55
C ARG A 888 -47.45 7.95 -58.09
N PHE A 889 -46.38 8.67 -58.46
CA PHE A 889 -45.12 8.57 -59.22
C PHE A 889 -44.08 9.42 -58.42
N GLY A 890 -42.83 9.76 -58.79
CA GLY A 890 -41.89 9.56 -59.90
C GLY A 890 -40.67 10.49 -59.65
N ARG A 891 -39.71 10.77 -60.53
CA ARG A 891 -38.93 9.99 -61.51
C ARG A 891 -37.86 10.93 -62.13
N GLY A 892 -36.57 10.56 -62.11
CA GLY A 892 -35.48 11.27 -62.82
C GLY A 892 -34.13 11.04 -62.10
N THR A 893 -33.12 10.28 -62.58
CA THR A 893 -32.36 10.25 -63.86
C THR A 893 -31.57 11.54 -64.12
N GLN A 894 -30.28 11.55 -64.48
CA GLN A 894 -29.43 10.53 -65.17
C GLN A 894 -28.00 10.43 -64.55
N ASN A 895 -26.98 9.89 -65.26
CA ASN A 895 -26.62 8.45 -65.33
C ASN A 895 -25.23 8.24 -65.99
N GLY A 896 -24.59 7.07 -65.78
CA GLY A 896 -23.48 6.53 -66.59
C GLY A 896 -22.10 6.42 -65.89
N GLN A 897 -21.11 5.63 -66.37
CA GLN A 897 -21.13 4.44 -67.24
C GLN A 897 -19.72 3.78 -67.26
N THR A 898 -19.56 2.60 -67.89
CA THR A 898 -18.28 1.87 -68.19
C THR A 898 -17.56 1.12 -67.04
N LEU A 899 -16.83 0.00 -67.26
CA LEU A 899 -17.11 -1.27 -68.00
C LEU A 899 -16.04 -2.36 -67.67
N LEU A 900 -16.43 -3.64 -67.70
CA LEU A 900 -15.64 -4.90 -67.94
C LEU A 900 -14.26 -5.17 -67.29
N SER A 901 -14.09 -6.37 -66.70
CA SER A 901 -13.34 -7.51 -67.34
C SER A 901 -13.22 -8.80 -66.47
N GLN A 902 -13.00 -9.93 -67.18
CA GLN A 902 -12.72 -11.34 -66.76
C GLN A 902 -12.26 -12.08 -68.07
N PRO A 903 -11.92 -13.40 -68.14
CA PRO A 903 -11.58 -14.44 -67.14
C PRO A 903 -10.36 -15.36 -67.51
N GLY A 904 -10.08 -16.42 -66.71
CA GLY A 904 -9.42 -17.69 -67.14
C GLY A 904 -7.89 -17.81 -66.98
N PHE A 905 -7.26 -19.01 -67.05
CA PHE A 905 -7.76 -20.42 -67.02
C PHE A 905 -6.60 -21.46 -66.88
N ASN A 906 -6.87 -22.68 -66.35
CA ASN A 906 -6.13 -23.97 -66.55
C ASN A 906 -4.72 -24.19 -65.89
N SER A 907 -4.23 -25.43 -65.59
CA SER A 907 -4.82 -26.80 -65.67
C SER A 907 -4.03 -27.93 -64.94
N GLN A 908 -4.77 -28.93 -64.39
CA GLN A 908 -4.54 -30.41 -64.37
C GLN A 908 -3.47 -31.17 -63.53
N ALA A 909 -3.92 -32.36 -63.05
CA ALA A 909 -3.22 -33.66 -62.81
C ALA A 909 -2.21 -33.83 -61.64
N SER A 910 -2.05 -35.00 -60.96
CA SER A 910 -2.88 -36.23 -60.87
C SER A 910 -2.36 -37.24 -59.79
N GLN A 911 -3.27 -37.87 -59.02
CA GLN A 911 -3.16 -39.18 -58.30
C GLN A 911 -2.03 -39.34 -57.22
N GLU A 912 -2.07 -40.28 -56.25
CA GLU A 912 -2.87 -41.53 -56.07
C GLU A 912 -3.20 -41.87 -54.58
N ALA A 913 -4.09 -42.84 -54.35
CA ALA A 913 -4.39 -43.72 -53.17
C ALA A 913 -3.85 -43.42 -51.73
N SER A 914 -4.49 -43.77 -50.60
CA SER A 914 -5.78 -44.41 -50.21
C SER A 914 -5.98 -44.21 -48.68
N GLY A 915 -7.11 -44.46 -47.98
CA GLY A 915 -8.46 -44.96 -48.31
C GLY A 915 -9.42 -44.71 -47.11
N PHE A 916 -10.72 -45.00 -47.23
CA PHE A 916 -11.78 -44.52 -46.30
C PHE A 916 -12.49 -45.61 -45.48
N SER A 917 -13.17 -45.19 -44.39
CA SER A 917 -14.47 -45.67 -43.84
C SER A 917 -14.57 -46.30 -42.42
N GLN A 918 -15.70 -45.99 -41.78
CA GLN A 918 -16.46 -46.72 -40.75
C GLN A 918 -17.92 -46.88 -41.31
N PRO A 919 -18.96 -47.41 -40.62
CA PRO A 919 -19.08 -48.10 -39.30
C PRO A 919 -19.93 -49.41 -39.35
N LEU A 920 -20.22 -50.06 -38.19
CA LEU A 920 -21.57 -50.47 -37.68
C LEU A 920 -21.66 -51.71 -36.76
N SER A 921 -22.63 -51.64 -35.82
CA SER A 921 -23.43 -52.75 -35.19
C SER A 921 -22.87 -53.59 -34.01
N GLY A 922 -23.79 -54.14 -33.19
CA GLY A 922 -23.56 -55.04 -32.03
C GLY A 922 -23.41 -54.31 -30.67
N ALA A 923 -24.32 -54.28 -29.68
CA ALA A 923 -25.51 -55.08 -29.29
C ALA A 923 -25.26 -56.30 -28.34
N LEU A 924 -25.08 -55.98 -27.05
CA LEU A 924 -25.50 -56.71 -25.83
C LEU A 924 -25.57 -58.27 -25.78
N SER A 925 -24.68 -58.84 -24.96
CA SER A 925 -25.00 -59.51 -23.65
C SER A 925 -24.98 -61.04 -23.48
N GLN A 926 -24.62 -61.42 -22.23
CA GLN A 926 -24.89 -62.66 -21.47
C GLN A 926 -24.43 -64.05 -21.98
N MET A 927 -23.61 -64.73 -21.17
CA MET A 927 -24.08 -65.82 -20.28
C MET A 927 -22.96 -66.42 -19.41
N SER A 928 -23.17 -66.51 -18.09
CA SER A 928 -22.92 -67.74 -17.27
C SER A 928 -23.08 -67.47 -15.76
N GLN A 929 -24.06 -68.16 -15.15
CA GLN A 929 -24.05 -68.91 -13.87
C GLN A 929 -23.24 -68.37 -12.65
N GLY A 930 -23.76 -68.39 -11.41
CA GLY A 930 -25.05 -68.92 -10.92
C GLY A 930 -25.29 -68.65 -9.42
N ALA A 931 -26.45 -69.06 -8.91
CA ALA A 931 -26.85 -68.93 -7.49
C ALA A 931 -26.10 -69.96 -6.59
N GLY A 932 -26.04 -69.84 -5.26
CA GLY A 932 -26.59 -68.85 -4.32
C GLY A 932 -26.94 -69.52 -2.98
N CYS A 933 -27.25 -68.78 -1.91
CA CYS A 933 -27.81 -69.35 -0.68
C CYS A 933 -28.62 -68.33 0.15
N LEU A 934 -29.51 -68.83 1.02
CA LEU A 934 -30.47 -68.07 1.83
C LEU A 934 -30.43 -68.54 3.29
N SER A 935 -30.48 -67.63 4.27
CA SER A 935 -30.95 -67.96 5.63
C SER A 935 -31.37 -66.74 6.47
N GLN A 936 -32.70 -66.56 6.56
CA GLN A 936 -33.47 -66.27 7.79
C GLN A 936 -33.35 -64.93 8.56
N LEU A 937 -34.46 -64.63 9.24
CA LEU A 937 -34.68 -63.50 10.15
C LEU A 937 -34.39 -63.89 11.61
N SER A 938 -34.11 -62.92 12.47
CA SER A 938 -34.64 -62.85 13.84
C SER A 938 -34.53 -61.41 14.40
N GLN A 939 -35.06 -61.20 15.61
CA GLN A 939 -35.25 -59.89 16.26
C GLN A 939 -34.36 -59.75 17.52
N GLU A 940 -34.56 -58.64 18.23
CA GLU A 940 -34.35 -58.44 19.69
C GLU A 940 -33.00 -57.89 20.23
N SER A 941 -33.10 -56.62 20.70
CA SER A 941 -32.98 -56.23 22.12
C SER A 941 -31.69 -56.49 22.92
N SER A 942 -30.98 -55.39 23.22
CA SER A 942 -30.40 -55.01 24.54
C SER A 942 -29.61 -56.04 25.37
N SER A 943 -28.37 -55.78 25.78
CA SER A 943 -28.05 -54.80 26.84
C SER A 943 -26.57 -54.86 27.29
N TYR A 944 -26.13 -53.93 28.16
CA TYR A 944 -24.89 -53.88 28.98
C TYR A 944 -23.57 -54.44 28.41
N LEU A 945 -22.54 -53.61 28.23
CA LEU A 945 -21.81 -53.02 29.37
C LEU A 945 -21.20 -51.63 29.10
N ALA A 946 -21.23 -50.78 30.13
CA ALA A 946 -20.29 -49.69 30.36
C ALA A 946 -19.09 -50.27 31.18
N GLU A 947 -18.00 -49.58 31.54
CA GLU A 947 -17.80 -48.16 31.85
C GLU A 947 -16.39 -47.68 31.44
N GLU A 948 -16.28 -46.39 31.09
CA GLU A 948 -15.50 -45.39 31.86
C GLU A 948 -15.43 -44.07 31.06
N LEU A 949 -16.32 -43.13 31.37
CA LEU A 949 -16.24 -41.76 30.87
C LEU A 949 -17.14 -40.81 31.69
N ARG A 950 -16.57 -40.04 32.63
CA ARG A 950 -16.99 -38.66 33.03
C ARG A 950 -16.35 -38.14 34.33
N SER A 951 -15.60 -37.04 34.20
CA SER A 951 -15.68 -35.85 35.06
C SER A 951 -14.77 -34.74 34.49
N GLN A 952 -15.02 -33.44 34.68
CA GLN A 952 -16.31 -32.74 34.65
C GLN A 952 -16.08 -31.26 34.29
N ALA A 953 -17.05 -30.64 33.63
CA ALA A 953 -17.38 -29.22 33.76
C ALA A 953 -18.79 -29.15 34.41
N GLU A 954 -19.32 -28.06 34.98
CA GLU A 954 -19.02 -26.63 34.77
C GLU A 954 -19.63 -25.78 35.93
N GLY A 955 -19.28 -24.49 36.04
CA GLY A 955 -20.13 -23.43 36.64
C GLY A 955 -19.78 -22.93 38.06
N MET A 956 -20.35 -21.81 38.55
CA MET A 956 -20.93 -20.64 37.85
C MET A 956 -21.26 -19.47 38.83
N LEU A 957 -20.86 -18.21 38.51
CA LEU A 957 -21.40 -16.92 39.03
C LEU A 957 -21.26 -16.67 40.59
N SER A 958 -21.43 -15.48 41.21
CA SER A 958 -21.79 -14.10 40.75
C SER A 958 -21.34 -12.99 41.75
N GLN A 959 -21.21 -11.74 41.27
CA GLN A 959 -21.40 -10.43 41.95
C GLN A 959 -20.49 -9.90 43.10
N ASP A 960 -19.94 -8.69 42.83
CA ASP A 960 -19.91 -7.44 43.61
C ASP A 960 -19.67 -7.39 45.13
N SER A 961 -18.61 -6.65 45.55
CA SER A 961 -18.73 -5.48 46.46
C SER A 961 -17.42 -4.69 46.65
N THR A 962 -17.56 -3.38 46.91
CA THR A 962 -16.49 -2.39 47.12
C THR A 962 -15.96 -2.36 48.57
N TYR A 963 -14.66 -2.15 48.78
CA TYR A 963 -14.16 -1.22 49.83
C TYR A 963 -12.69 -0.77 49.64
N GLN A 964 -12.27 0.22 50.44
CA GLN A 964 -10.98 0.93 50.40
C GLN A 964 -9.99 0.44 51.49
N GLY A 965 -8.69 0.72 51.34
CA GLY A 965 -7.69 0.52 52.40
C GLY A 965 -6.27 0.99 52.02
N ASP A 966 -5.78 2.06 52.65
CA ASP A 966 -4.47 2.69 52.41
C ASP A 966 -3.33 2.21 53.35
N ARG A 967 -2.10 2.63 53.01
CA ARG A 967 -0.83 2.70 53.82
C ARG A 967 0.12 1.49 53.68
N HIS A 968 1.42 1.68 53.38
CA HIS A 968 2.52 2.39 54.09
C HIS A 968 2.84 1.73 55.46
N TYR A 969 4.11 1.55 55.91
CA TYR A 969 5.41 2.13 55.55
C TYR A 969 6.57 1.30 56.16
N LEU A 970 7.81 1.36 55.61
CA LEU A 970 9.15 1.24 56.30
C LEU A 970 9.48 -0.06 57.11
N SER A 971 10.72 -0.45 57.45
CA SER A 971 12.09 -0.23 56.88
C SER A 971 13.15 -1.05 57.66
N CYS A 972 14.27 -1.44 57.02
CA CYS A 972 15.61 -1.66 57.65
C CYS A 972 15.78 -2.80 58.69
N LEU A 973 16.98 -3.37 58.97
CA LEU A 973 18.30 -3.37 58.31
C LEU A 973 19.19 -4.53 58.86
N ALA A 974 19.91 -5.24 57.97
CA ALA A 974 21.21 -5.93 58.19
C ALA A 974 21.31 -7.07 59.25
N PRO A 975 22.44 -7.83 59.35
CA PRO A 975 23.62 -7.91 58.47
C PRO A 975 23.91 -9.32 57.87
N ALA A 976 24.94 -9.40 57.01
CA ALA A 976 25.57 -10.62 56.48
C ALA A 976 26.85 -10.96 57.33
N PRO A 977 27.83 -11.82 56.93
CA PRO A 977 27.95 -12.71 55.75
C PRO A 977 28.54 -14.14 56.04
N PHE A 978 28.68 -15.02 55.02
CA PHE A 978 29.97 -15.60 54.55
C PHE A 978 29.87 -16.76 53.53
N SER A 979 30.92 -16.86 52.69
CA SER A 979 31.57 -18.06 52.08
C SER A 979 30.80 -19.09 51.21
N GLN A 980 31.25 -19.17 49.94
CA GLN A 980 31.45 -20.37 49.09
C GLN A 980 32.31 -21.47 49.79
N PRO A 981 32.52 -22.71 49.24
CA PRO A 981 32.48 -23.09 47.81
C PRO A 981 31.82 -24.45 47.43
N TYR A 982 31.43 -24.60 46.17
CA TYR A 982 32.20 -25.35 45.15
C TYR A 982 31.70 -25.03 43.73
#